data_AF-A0A9Q9RQI5-F1
#
_entry.id   AF-A0A9Q9RQI5-F1
#
_cell.length_a   1.000
_cell.length_b   1.000
_cell.length_c   1.000
_cell.angle_alpha   90.00
_cell.angle_beta   90.00
_cell.angle_gamma   90.00
#
_symmetry.space_group_name_H-M   'P 1'
#
loop_
_entity.id
_entity.type
_entity.pdbx_description
1 polymer ?
#
loop_
_entity_poly.entity_id
_entity_poly.type
_entity_poly.pdbx_seq_one_letter_code
_entity_poly.pdbx_strand_id
1 'polypeptide(L)'
;MASPLFAARAARKAAFNVAGKRYLSDISITRTGKPIMRVEGGRSSLGGHTVTVFGATGQLGRYIVNRLARQGCTVVIPYREEMSKRHLKVTGDLGRVVFIEHDLRNTPSIEASVRHSDAVFNLIGRDYPTKNFSLEDVHVEGTERIVEAVCKYDVDRYIHVSSHSANSQSVSEFYRTKGRAEEVARQLFPETTIVRPAPIFGFEDNLLLKLAGVTNLFTSNNMQEKFYPVHSIDVGAALEKIFYDDTTAGQTFELYGPKKYSMEEISVMVDKEIYKQRRHINVPKAILKPVAEILNKFLWWHTLSADEVEREYLDQVIDPEAKTFKDLGIEPGDIINFTYHYLQGFRSQNFYDLPPATEKEKREEKKYIHVLDELSLSSHALAALAEFHAEKDAHEKTFEKLRTGAAPRAGAGLGVVEPEDEDPVAEDADDQPLSMAAFTEDWNESQFWVRKTTCTNNVLSSSCLAPFGSGGGDRGHGMAWHGIAIGFWDIVCAFASEVGFLDETAFALADQLLDGASSSSTIGVVSTPSVFIALKNRLRFWPIEDRPKLVLFEHDHRFSVFPEFVFYDFQRPLQLPAHLKGSLDSIIIDPPFFSNDCQTKCRWLVKPKSPRVIICTGERMATIVDKLYRSLGVYATTFEPAHAGLSNHYYCYANFESSTWDWRSDVSD
;
A
#
# COMPACT_ATOMS: atom_id res chain seq x y z
N MET A 1 8.29 -56.44 24.68
CA MET A 1 8.29 -55.04 24.18
C MET A 1 7.57 -55.02 22.84
N ALA A 2 6.36 -54.46 22.80
CA ALA A 2 5.57 -54.27 21.60
C ALA A 2 5.33 -52.76 21.43
N SER A 3 5.43 -52.29 20.19
CA SER A 3 5.66 -50.91 19.78
C SER A 3 4.46 -49.96 20.01
N PRO A 4 4.72 -48.64 20.24
CA PRO A 4 3.72 -47.64 20.62
C PRO A 4 2.71 -47.28 19.51
N LEU A 5 2.83 -47.88 18.32
CA LEU A 5 1.98 -47.60 17.16
C LEU A 5 0.62 -48.31 17.18
N PHE A 6 0.44 -49.36 17.99
CA PHE A 6 -0.85 -50.06 18.09
C PHE A 6 -1.86 -49.40 19.04
N ALA A 7 -1.40 -48.61 20.03
CA ALA A 7 -2.27 -47.88 20.96
C ALA A 7 -3.01 -46.71 20.28
N ALA A 8 -2.40 -46.07 19.28
CA ALA A 8 -2.98 -44.94 18.56
C ALA A 8 -4.17 -45.32 17.66
N ARG A 9 -4.25 -46.59 17.20
CA ARG A 9 -5.30 -47.05 16.29
C ARG A 9 -6.58 -47.49 17.01
N ALA A 10 -6.47 -47.97 18.26
CA ALA A 10 -7.62 -48.29 19.09
C ALA A 10 -8.31 -47.03 19.65
N ALA A 11 -7.53 -46.00 19.99
CA ALA A 11 -8.08 -44.72 20.47
C ALA A 11 -8.90 -43.97 19.41
N ARG A 12 -8.54 -44.10 18.12
CA ARG A 12 -9.31 -43.49 17.01
C ARG A 12 -10.67 -44.14 16.75
N LYS A 13 -10.87 -45.41 17.13
CA LYS A 13 -12.16 -46.11 16.94
C LYS A 13 -13.13 -45.93 18.10
N ALA A 14 -12.64 -45.62 19.30
CA ALA A 14 -13.47 -45.26 20.45
C ALA A 14 -14.01 -43.82 20.40
N ALA A 15 -13.34 -42.93 19.64
CA ALA A 15 -13.76 -41.52 19.50
C ALA A 15 -14.99 -41.30 18.59
N PHE A 16 -15.47 -42.32 17.87
CA PHE A 16 -16.60 -42.20 16.95
C PHE A 16 -17.95 -42.67 17.50
N ASN A 17 -18.01 -43.10 18.77
CA ASN A 17 -19.23 -43.63 19.39
C ASN A 17 -19.56 -43.02 20.76
N VAL A 18 -19.09 -41.80 21.04
CA VAL A 18 -19.55 -41.03 22.19
C VAL A 18 -20.49 -39.92 21.70
N ALA A 19 -21.77 -40.15 21.96
CA ALA A 19 -22.88 -39.21 21.88
C ALA A 19 -23.20 -38.66 20.49
N GLY A 20 -24.36 -39.07 19.95
CA GLY A 20 -25.20 -38.12 19.24
C GLY A 20 -25.45 -36.93 20.18
N LYS A 21 -24.63 -35.88 20.07
CA LYS A 21 -24.90 -34.59 20.67
C LYS A 21 -26.18 -34.07 20.03
N ARG A 22 -27.32 -34.37 20.64
CA ARG A 22 -28.43 -33.42 20.60
C ARG A 22 -27.81 -32.07 20.95
N TYR A 23 -27.92 -31.09 20.05
CA TYR A 23 -27.62 -29.70 20.40
C TYR A 23 -28.40 -29.41 21.68
N LEU A 24 -27.72 -29.35 22.83
CA LEU A 24 -28.34 -28.96 24.09
C LEU A 24 -28.66 -27.49 23.91
N SER A 25 -29.89 -27.20 23.48
CA SER A 25 -30.43 -25.85 23.51
C SER A 25 -30.63 -25.51 24.98
N ASP A 26 -29.84 -24.59 25.51
CA ASP A 26 -30.03 -24.11 26.86
C ASP A 26 -31.13 -23.04 26.86
N ILE A 27 -32.02 -23.09 27.84
CA ILE A 27 -33.08 -22.09 28.00
C ILE A 27 -32.63 -21.18 29.14
N SER A 28 -32.12 -20.02 28.79
CA SER A 28 -31.85 -18.96 29.75
C SER A 28 -33.09 -18.10 29.93
N ILE A 29 -33.55 -17.90 31.16
CA ILE A 29 -34.65 -17.00 31.46
C ILE A 29 -34.04 -15.66 31.86
N THR A 30 -34.44 -14.56 31.23
CA THR A 30 -33.98 -13.23 31.61
C THR A 30 -34.64 -12.75 32.90
N ARG A 31 -34.15 -11.61 33.44
CA ARG A 31 -34.71 -10.99 34.66
C ARG A 31 -36.22 -10.70 34.53
N THR A 32 -36.70 -10.27 33.37
CA THR A 32 -38.13 -10.04 33.07
C THR A 32 -38.94 -11.32 32.87
N GLY A 33 -38.30 -12.50 32.94
CA GLY A 33 -38.96 -13.79 32.77
C GLY A 33 -39.10 -14.24 31.32
N LYS A 34 -38.45 -13.54 30.36
CA LYS A 34 -38.47 -13.91 28.95
C LYS A 34 -37.59 -15.15 28.72
N PRO A 35 -38.14 -16.28 28.21
CA PRO A 35 -37.32 -17.44 27.91
C PRO A 35 -36.54 -17.21 26.60
N ILE A 36 -35.22 -17.32 26.69
CA ILE A 36 -34.29 -17.19 25.57
C ILE A 36 -33.70 -18.56 25.28
N MET A 37 -33.94 -19.06 24.08
CA MET A 37 -33.28 -20.28 23.59
C MET A 37 -31.89 -19.92 23.06
N ARG A 38 -30.87 -20.53 23.66
CA ARG A 38 -29.49 -20.43 23.18
C ARG A 38 -29.07 -21.77 22.59
N VAL A 39 -28.43 -21.72 21.44
CA VAL A 39 -27.78 -22.89 20.83
C VAL A 39 -26.27 -22.69 20.95
N GLU A 40 -25.56 -23.74 21.34
CA GLU A 40 -24.10 -23.67 21.49
C GLU A 40 -23.40 -23.18 20.19
N GLY A 41 -22.82 -21.98 20.28
CA GLY A 41 -21.54 -21.62 19.68
C GLY A 41 -21.53 -21.15 18.23
N GLY A 42 -20.83 -20.05 17.97
CA GLY A 42 -20.41 -19.63 16.63
C GLY A 42 -21.27 -18.54 15.98
N ARG A 43 -20.76 -18.00 14.88
CA ARG A 43 -21.31 -16.81 14.18
C ARG A 43 -22.75 -17.02 13.67
N SER A 44 -23.09 -18.23 13.24
CA SER A 44 -24.41 -18.57 12.68
C SER A 44 -25.39 -19.12 13.73
N SER A 45 -24.91 -19.38 14.95
CA SER A 45 -25.75 -19.94 16.01
C SER A 45 -26.73 -18.90 16.56
N LEU A 46 -27.72 -19.38 17.31
CA LEU A 46 -28.68 -18.55 17.99
C LEU A 46 -28.14 -18.21 19.38
N GLY A 47 -27.56 -17.03 19.53
CA GLY A 47 -27.22 -16.47 20.84
C GLY A 47 -28.45 -16.04 21.64
N GLY A 48 -29.61 -15.90 20.98
CA GLY A 48 -30.91 -15.68 21.60
C GLY A 48 -31.17 -14.25 22.09
N HIS A 49 -30.12 -13.47 22.38
CA HIS A 49 -30.24 -12.08 22.82
C HIS A 49 -30.32 -11.08 21.68
N THR A 50 -31.13 -10.04 21.90
CA THR A 50 -31.10 -8.80 21.13
C THR A 50 -30.47 -7.71 21.99
N VAL A 51 -29.39 -7.11 21.49
CA VAL A 51 -28.59 -6.14 22.25
C VAL A 51 -28.46 -4.84 21.46
N THR A 52 -28.77 -3.71 22.07
CA THR A 52 -28.49 -2.39 21.48
C THR A 52 -27.17 -1.85 22.00
N VAL A 53 -26.27 -1.46 21.11
CA VAL A 53 -24.98 -0.88 21.48
C VAL A 53 -24.89 0.56 20.97
N PHE A 54 -25.19 1.52 21.85
CA PHE A 54 -24.94 2.92 21.58
C PHE A 54 -23.44 3.21 21.61
N GLY A 55 -22.93 3.99 20.66
CA GLY A 55 -21.48 4.25 20.54
C GLY A 55 -20.68 3.10 19.90
N ALA A 56 -21.35 2.18 19.19
CA ALA A 56 -20.74 1.04 18.54
C ALA A 56 -19.62 1.38 17.52
N THR A 57 -19.66 2.57 16.91
CA THR A 57 -18.66 3.01 15.93
C THR A 57 -17.31 3.39 16.56
N GLY A 58 -17.26 3.55 17.89
CA GLY A 58 -16.06 3.94 18.63
C GLY A 58 -15.02 2.81 18.77
N GLN A 59 -13.97 3.09 19.56
CA GLN A 59 -12.91 2.13 19.86
C GLN A 59 -13.47 0.92 20.62
N LEU A 60 -14.17 1.11 21.74
CA LEU A 60 -14.69 -0.01 22.54
C LEU A 60 -15.88 -0.71 21.87
N GLY A 61 -16.73 0.07 21.19
CA GLY A 61 -17.93 -0.40 20.51
C GLY A 61 -17.67 -1.51 19.50
N ARG A 62 -16.63 -1.40 18.68
CA ARG A 62 -16.29 -2.42 17.67
C ARG A 62 -15.95 -3.77 18.30
N TYR A 63 -15.26 -3.77 19.44
CA TYR A 63 -14.81 -5.00 20.10
C TYR A 63 -15.99 -5.71 20.76
N ILE A 64 -16.89 -4.99 21.44
CA ILE A 64 -18.07 -5.59 22.04
C ILE A 64 -19.06 -6.10 20.98
N VAL A 65 -19.30 -5.32 19.90
CA VAL A 65 -20.15 -5.75 18.78
C VAL A 65 -19.59 -7.03 18.15
N ASN A 66 -18.27 -7.09 17.92
CA ASN A 66 -17.64 -8.28 17.39
C ASN A 66 -17.83 -9.50 18.31
N ARG A 67 -17.64 -9.35 19.63
CA ARG A 67 -17.83 -10.43 20.60
C ARG A 67 -19.28 -10.93 20.64
N LEU A 68 -20.25 -10.03 20.76
CA LEU A 68 -21.67 -10.38 20.78
C LEU A 68 -22.13 -11.02 19.46
N ALA A 69 -21.71 -10.46 18.32
CA ALA A 69 -22.07 -10.99 17.01
C ALA A 69 -21.43 -12.36 16.72
N ARG A 70 -20.20 -12.61 17.21
CA ARG A 70 -19.52 -13.91 17.11
C ARG A 70 -20.21 -15.02 17.90
N GLN A 71 -20.94 -14.66 18.94
CA GLN A 71 -21.77 -15.60 19.71
C GLN A 71 -23.18 -15.79 19.13
N GLY A 72 -23.51 -15.09 18.04
CA GLY A 72 -24.80 -15.21 17.38
C GLY A 72 -25.91 -14.36 18.00
N CYS A 73 -25.59 -13.36 18.83
CA CYS A 73 -26.54 -12.36 19.29
C CYS A 73 -26.98 -11.45 18.14
N THR A 74 -28.21 -10.96 18.19
CA THR A 74 -28.69 -9.91 17.30
C THR A 74 -28.27 -8.56 17.90
N VAL A 75 -27.39 -7.84 17.21
CA VAL A 75 -26.84 -6.56 17.67
C VAL A 75 -27.48 -5.43 16.86
N VAL A 76 -28.25 -4.59 17.55
CA VAL A 76 -28.80 -3.34 17.04
C VAL A 76 -27.77 -2.24 17.26
N ILE A 77 -27.40 -1.57 16.18
CA ILE A 77 -26.37 -0.53 16.16
C ILE A 77 -27.01 0.79 15.74
N PRO A 78 -27.32 1.65 16.72
CA PRO A 78 -27.62 3.05 16.50
C PRO A 78 -26.37 3.73 15.94
N TYR A 79 -26.49 4.34 14.77
CA TYR A 79 -25.42 5.13 14.16
C TYR A 79 -25.88 6.54 13.75
N ARG A 80 -24.91 7.46 13.69
CA ARG A 80 -25.09 8.83 13.18
C ARG A 80 -24.48 9.05 11.80
N GLU A 81 -23.38 8.36 11.51
CA GLU A 81 -22.64 8.52 10.26
C GLU A 81 -22.62 7.21 9.48
N GLU A 82 -23.12 7.25 8.24
CA GLU A 82 -23.34 6.08 7.39
C GLU A 82 -22.06 5.29 7.09
N MET A 83 -20.95 6.01 6.86
CA MET A 83 -19.69 5.41 6.42
C MET A 83 -18.93 4.73 7.56
N SER A 84 -19.01 5.30 8.77
CA SER A 84 -18.26 4.86 9.95
C SER A 84 -18.70 3.49 10.49
N LYS A 85 -19.95 3.08 10.27
CA LYS A 85 -20.49 1.80 10.76
C LYS A 85 -20.20 0.58 9.88
N ARG A 86 -19.76 0.76 8.63
CA ARG A 86 -19.71 -0.32 7.61
C ARG A 86 -18.85 -1.51 8.05
N HIS A 87 -17.74 -1.25 8.73
CA HIS A 87 -16.83 -2.29 9.25
C HIS A 87 -17.50 -3.21 10.29
N LEU A 88 -18.60 -2.79 10.92
CA LEU A 88 -19.34 -3.61 11.88
C LEU A 88 -20.26 -4.62 11.17
N LYS A 89 -20.61 -4.40 9.90
CA LYS A 89 -21.52 -5.31 9.19
C LYS A 89 -20.90 -6.69 8.97
N VAL A 90 -19.57 -6.76 8.87
CA VAL A 90 -18.84 -8.00 8.59
C VAL A 90 -18.60 -8.87 9.83
N THR A 91 -18.90 -8.39 11.05
CA THR A 91 -18.65 -9.13 12.28
C THR A 91 -19.67 -10.24 12.53
N GLY A 92 -20.94 -10.03 12.15
CA GLY A 92 -22.04 -10.99 12.35
C GLY A 92 -22.55 -11.63 11.08
N ASP A 93 -23.28 -12.73 11.22
CA ASP A 93 -24.00 -13.36 10.11
C ASP A 93 -25.15 -12.46 9.59
N LEU A 94 -25.77 -12.86 8.49
CA LEU A 94 -26.93 -12.20 7.91
C LEU A 94 -28.03 -12.01 8.96
N GLY A 95 -28.55 -10.79 9.06
CA GLY A 95 -29.59 -10.43 10.03
C GLY A 95 -29.13 -10.26 11.48
N ARG A 96 -27.87 -10.59 11.83
CA ARG A 96 -27.35 -10.40 13.20
C ARG A 96 -27.01 -8.96 13.49
N VAL A 97 -26.37 -8.26 12.56
CA VAL A 97 -26.02 -6.84 12.73
C VAL A 97 -27.04 -5.97 12.02
N VAL A 98 -27.83 -5.22 12.78
CA VAL A 98 -28.89 -4.33 12.30
C VAL A 98 -28.50 -2.89 12.58
N PHE A 99 -28.64 -2.02 11.57
CA PHE A 99 -28.32 -0.60 11.70
C PHE A 99 -29.60 0.22 11.80
N ILE A 100 -29.62 1.16 12.74
CA ILE A 100 -30.72 2.12 12.92
C ILE A 100 -30.11 3.52 13.00
N GLU A 101 -30.62 4.44 12.19
CA GLU A 101 -30.20 5.83 12.28
C GLU A 101 -30.77 6.46 13.56
N HIS A 102 -29.94 7.15 14.32
CA HIS A 102 -30.38 7.83 15.54
C HIS A 102 -29.69 9.17 15.76
N ASP A 103 -30.36 10.03 16.52
CA ASP A 103 -29.78 11.25 17.10
C ASP A 103 -30.15 11.33 18.58
N LEU A 104 -29.23 11.82 19.41
CA LEU A 104 -29.43 12.00 20.85
C LEU A 104 -30.57 12.98 21.17
N ARG A 105 -30.81 13.94 20.28
CA ARG A 105 -31.89 14.93 20.42
C ARG A 105 -33.27 14.40 20.02
N ASN A 106 -33.31 13.27 19.33
CA ASN A 106 -34.53 12.70 18.80
C ASN A 106 -34.94 11.47 19.64
N THR A 107 -35.75 11.70 20.67
CA THR A 107 -36.26 10.65 21.57
C THR A 107 -36.94 9.49 20.82
N PRO A 108 -37.84 9.72 19.83
CA PRO A 108 -38.39 8.63 19.00
C PRO A 108 -37.34 7.72 18.36
N SER A 109 -36.19 8.25 17.92
CA SER A 109 -35.11 7.45 17.32
C SER A 109 -34.38 6.57 18.34
N ILE A 110 -34.20 7.08 19.56
CA ILE A 110 -33.63 6.32 20.69
C ILE A 110 -34.61 5.20 21.09
N GLU A 111 -35.90 5.53 21.21
CA GLU A 111 -36.94 4.55 21.53
C GLU A 111 -37.03 3.42 20.49
N ALA A 112 -36.99 3.78 19.19
CA ALA A 112 -36.99 2.80 18.11
C ALA A 112 -35.78 1.84 18.19
N SER A 113 -34.65 2.33 18.70
CA SER A 113 -33.43 1.55 18.88
C SER A 113 -33.46 0.59 20.07
N VAL A 114 -34.29 0.86 21.08
CA VAL A 114 -34.33 0.11 22.35
C VAL A 114 -35.53 -0.86 22.43
N ARG A 115 -36.61 -0.62 21.68
CA ARG A 115 -37.91 -1.30 21.77
C ARG A 115 -37.88 -2.84 21.85
N HIS A 116 -36.91 -3.51 21.23
CA HIS A 116 -36.85 -4.98 21.14
C HIS A 116 -35.60 -5.58 21.79
N SER A 117 -34.91 -4.79 22.61
CA SER A 117 -33.61 -5.18 23.14
C SER A 117 -33.73 -5.73 24.55
N ASP A 118 -33.07 -6.86 24.78
CA ASP A 118 -32.96 -7.49 26.09
C ASP A 118 -31.89 -6.77 26.93
N ALA A 119 -30.84 -6.24 26.28
CA ALA A 119 -29.84 -5.42 26.95
C ALA A 119 -29.42 -4.21 26.11
N VAL A 120 -29.00 -3.17 26.82
CA VAL A 120 -28.52 -1.92 26.21
C VAL A 120 -27.15 -1.55 26.79
N PHE A 121 -26.18 -1.36 25.91
CA PHE A 121 -24.87 -0.80 26.24
C PHE A 121 -24.84 0.67 25.84
N ASN A 122 -24.46 1.54 26.77
CA ASN A 122 -24.19 2.95 26.48
C ASN A 122 -22.69 3.22 26.51
N LEU A 123 -22.09 3.35 25.33
CA LEU A 123 -20.68 3.72 25.12
C LEU A 123 -20.54 5.12 24.54
N ILE A 124 -21.58 5.95 24.62
CA ILE A 124 -21.54 7.31 24.09
C ILE A 124 -20.65 8.15 24.99
N GLY A 125 -19.71 8.84 24.35
CA GLY A 125 -18.83 9.79 25.01
C GLY A 125 -17.95 10.53 24.01
N ARG A 126 -17.63 11.76 24.36
CA ARG A 126 -16.59 12.55 23.68
C ARG A 126 -15.71 13.22 24.72
N ASP A 127 -14.44 13.36 24.37
CA ASP A 127 -13.41 13.91 25.25
C ASP A 127 -13.29 15.43 25.13
N TYR A 128 -13.93 16.01 24.12
CA TYR A 128 -13.92 17.43 23.80
C TYR A 128 -15.34 17.91 23.45
N PRO A 129 -15.70 19.15 23.82
CA PRO A 129 -16.97 19.73 23.41
C PRO A 129 -16.95 20.01 21.90
N THR A 130 -18.07 19.73 21.24
CA THR A 130 -18.25 20.04 19.81
C THR A 130 -19.12 21.28 19.65
N LYS A 131 -19.12 21.91 18.47
CA LYS A 131 -19.95 23.09 18.21
C LYS A 131 -21.44 22.87 18.47
N ASN A 132 -21.93 21.68 18.13
CA ASN A 132 -23.36 21.36 18.24
C ASN A 132 -23.72 20.71 19.58
N PHE A 133 -22.79 20.04 20.26
CA PHE A 133 -23.06 19.31 21.50
C PHE A 133 -22.01 19.65 22.56
N SER A 134 -22.49 20.12 23.72
CA SER A 134 -21.67 20.30 24.91
C SER A 134 -21.33 18.95 25.57
N LEU A 135 -20.38 18.92 26.51
CA LEU A 135 -20.08 17.69 27.26
C LEU A 135 -21.26 17.27 28.15
N GLU A 136 -21.98 18.24 28.72
CA GLU A 136 -23.18 18.00 29.53
C GLU A 136 -24.32 17.38 28.68
N ASP A 137 -24.57 17.91 27.48
CA ASP A 137 -25.62 17.41 26.57
C ASP A 137 -25.36 15.94 26.20
N VAL A 138 -24.09 15.58 25.98
CA VAL A 138 -23.71 14.22 25.55
C VAL A 138 -23.73 13.25 26.72
N HIS A 139 -23.08 13.60 27.82
CA HIS A 139 -22.86 12.67 28.93
C HIS A 139 -24.06 12.60 29.87
N VAL A 140 -24.65 13.74 30.24
CA VAL A 140 -25.76 13.78 31.23
C VAL A 140 -27.10 13.62 30.52
N GLU A 141 -27.47 14.60 29.70
CA GLU A 141 -28.79 14.65 29.04
C GLU A 141 -28.98 13.50 28.04
N GLY A 142 -27.91 13.11 27.34
CA GLY A 142 -27.90 11.95 26.45
C GLY A 142 -28.10 10.62 27.20
N THR A 143 -27.49 10.48 28.39
CA THR A 143 -27.67 9.28 29.23
C THR A 143 -29.07 9.24 29.81
N GLU A 144 -29.58 10.37 30.31
CA GLU A 144 -30.94 10.51 30.83
C GLU A 144 -31.97 9.99 29.82
N ARG A 145 -31.96 10.51 28.58
CA ARG A 145 -32.89 10.08 27.51
C ARG A 145 -32.80 8.59 27.17
N ILE A 146 -31.59 8.02 27.19
CA ILE A 146 -31.39 6.59 26.93
C ILE A 146 -31.97 5.77 28.07
N VAL A 147 -31.70 6.15 29.32
CA VAL A 147 -32.18 5.43 30.50
C VAL A 147 -33.70 5.53 30.62
N GLU A 148 -34.30 6.68 30.32
CA GLU A 148 -35.77 6.83 30.22
C GLU A 148 -36.38 5.86 29.20
N ALA A 149 -35.75 5.71 28.03
CA ALA A 149 -36.19 4.75 27.01
C ALA A 149 -36.03 3.29 27.49
N VAL A 150 -34.92 2.98 28.16
CA VAL A 150 -34.66 1.66 28.78
C VAL A 150 -35.74 1.32 29.81
N CYS A 151 -36.08 2.27 30.70
CA CYS A 151 -37.14 2.10 31.69
C CYS A 151 -38.52 1.95 31.04
N LYS A 152 -38.81 2.73 29.98
CA LYS A 152 -40.10 2.70 29.27
C LYS A 152 -40.39 1.34 28.62
N TYR A 153 -39.37 0.69 28.05
CA TYR A 153 -39.51 -0.61 27.39
C TYR A 153 -39.12 -1.80 28.29
N ASP A 154 -38.85 -1.57 29.57
CA ASP A 154 -38.49 -2.59 30.58
C ASP A 154 -37.38 -3.54 30.10
N VAL A 155 -36.25 -2.96 29.69
CA VAL A 155 -35.07 -3.73 29.27
C VAL A 155 -34.50 -4.48 30.49
N ASP A 156 -34.12 -5.75 30.29
CA ASP A 156 -33.59 -6.58 31.39
C ASP A 156 -32.35 -5.99 32.03
N ARG A 157 -31.46 -5.42 31.20
CA ARG A 157 -30.14 -5.01 31.61
C ARG A 157 -29.64 -3.76 30.89
N TYR A 158 -29.14 -2.82 31.69
CA TYR A 158 -28.48 -1.61 31.20
C TYR A 158 -27.05 -1.50 31.72
N ILE A 159 -26.10 -1.41 30.79
CA ILE A 159 -24.66 -1.29 31.08
C ILE A 159 -24.19 0.08 30.60
N HIS A 160 -23.79 0.92 31.54
CA HIS A 160 -23.30 2.27 31.27
C HIS A 160 -21.77 2.32 31.37
N VAL A 161 -21.10 2.71 30.29
CA VAL A 161 -19.64 2.91 30.28
C VAL A 161 -19.32 4.38 30.51
N SER A 162 -18.73 4.63 31.68
CA SER A 162 -18.25 5.94 32.11
C SER A 162 -16.75 6.07 31.83
N SER A 163 -16.03 6.79 32.68
CA SER A 163 -14.57 6.92 32.67
C SER A 163 -14.02 6.63 34.06
N HIS A 164 -12.74 6.23 34.14
CA HIS A 164 -11.97 6.36 35.36
C HIS A 164 -12.02 7.80 35.91
N SER A 165 -11.85 7.93 37.24
CA SER A 165 -11.87 9.20 37.97
C SER A 165 -13.14 10.06 37.78
N ALA A 166 -14.25 9.45 37.34
CA ALA A 166 -15.54 10.13 37.23
C ALA A 166 -16.05 10.57 38.61
N ASN A 167 -16.27 11.87 38.78
CA ASN A 167 -16.74 12.46 40.04
C ASN A 167 -17.45 13.78 39.74
N SER A 168 -18.69 13.93 40.22
CA SER A 168 -19.55 15.10 40.01
C SER A 168 -19.01 16.42 40.58
N GLN A 169 -17.95 16.38 41.39
CA GLN A 169 -17.27 17.56 41.95
C GLN A 169 -15.86 17.77 41.38
N SER A 170 -15.46 17.03 40.34
CA SER A 170 -14.14 17.17 39.73
C SER A 170 -13.94 18.55 39.08
N VAL A 171 -12.68 18.99 39.03
CA VAL A 171 -12.26 20.25 38.38
C VAL A 171 -12.41 20.15 36.85
N SER A 172 -12.15 18.96 36.29
CA SER A 172 -12.38 18.67 34.87
C SER A 172 -13.86 18.57 34.58
N GLU A 173 -14.30 19.25 33.52
CA GLU A 173 -15.67 19.21 33.03
C GLU A 173 -16.05 17.80 32.55
N PHE A 174 -15.12 17.08 31.90
CA PHE A 174 -15.36 15.70 31.45
C PHE A 174 -15.61 14.74 32.62
N TYR A 175 -14.74 14.73 33.64
CA TYR A 175 -14.93 13.86 34.80
C TYR A 175 -16.18 14.24 35.61
N ARG A 176 -16.50 15.54 35.68
CA ARG A 176 -17.70 16.05 36.32
C ARG A 176 -18.98 15.58 35.63
N THR A 177 -19.05 15.73 34.32
CA THR A 177 -20.23 15.33 33.53
C THR A 177 -20.40 13.82 33.50
N LYS A 178 -19.32 13.04 33.43
CA LYS A 178 -19.36 11.57 33.59
C LYS A 178 -19.84 11.14 34.97
N GLY A 179 -19.36 11.77 36.06
CA GLY A 179 -19.84 11.48 37.41
C GLY A 179 -21.33 11.77 37.59
N ARG A 180 -21.82 12.91 37.06
CA ARG A 180 -23.26 13.23 37.08
C ARG A 180 -24.08 12.28 36.21
N ALA A 181 -23.55 11.81 35.09
CA ALA A 181 -24.22 10.81 34.27
C ALA A 181 -24.40 9.47 35.01
N GLU A 182 -23.41 9.05 35.80
CA GLU A 182 -23.51 7.86 36.65
C GLU A 182 -24.60 8.01 37.71
N GLU A 183 -24.67 9.18 38.37
CA GLU A 183 -25.72 9.50 39.35
C GLU A 183 -27.12 9.44 38.73
N VAL A 184 -27.30 10.10 37.57
CA VAL A 184 -28.59 10.12 36.85
C VAL A 184 -29.00 8.72 36.39
N ALA A 185 -28.06 7.95 35.84
CA ALA A 185 -28.34 6.58 35.40
C ALA A 185 -28.78 5.69 36.57
N ARG A 186 -28.13 5.82 37.74
CA ARG A 186 -28.50 5.08 38.95
C ARG A 186 -29.84 5.53 39.54
N GLN A 187 -30.14 6.83 39.48
CA GLN A 187 -31.40 7.38 39.99
C GLN A 187 -32.60 6.89 39.18
N LEU A 188 -32.48 6.86 37.86
CA LEU A 188 -33.56 6.43 36.97
C LEU A 188 -33.67 4.90 36.87
N PHE A 189 -32.54 4.20 36.85
CA PHE A 189 -32.48 2.74 36.77
C PHE A 189 -31.48 2.19 37.82
N PRO A 190 -31.94 1.85 39.05
CA PRO A 190 -31.05 1.45 40.14
C PRO A 190 -30.19 0.21 39.85
N GLU A 191 -30.67 -0.68 39.00
CA GLU A 191 -29.97 -1.90 38.58
C GLU A 191 -28.88 -1.65 37.52
N THR A 192 -28.61 -0.39 37.17
CA THR A 192 -27.55 -0.03 36.20
C THR A 192 -26.20 -0.58 36.65
N THR A 193 -25.57 -1.36 35.77
CA THR A 193 -24.16 -1.72 35.92
C THR A 193 -23.30 -0.61 35.34
N ILE A 194 -22.43 -0.03 36.16
CA ILE A 194 -21.52 1.05 35.75
C ILE A 194 -20.13 0.46 35.54
N VAL A 195 -19.53 0.74 34.40
CA VAL A 195 -18.16 0.30 34.07
C VAL A 195 -17.30 1.53 33.81
N ARG A 196 -16.24 1.68 34.61
CA ARG A 196 -15.25 2.77 34.53
C ARG A 196 -13.93 2.20 34.01
N PRO A 197 -13.70 2.21 32.69
CA PRO A 197 -12.41 1.85 32.14
C PRO A 197 -11.38 2.95 32.39
N ALA A 198 -10.15 2.53 32.70
CA ALA A 198 -8.97 3.37 32.62
C ALA A 198 -8.63 3.71 31.15
N PRO A 199 -7.65 4.58 30.87
CA PRO A 199 -7.27 4.91 29.50
C PRO A 199 -6.98 3.65 28.67
N ILE A 200 -7.76 3.48 27.60
CA ILE A 200 -7.78 2.24 26.81
C ILE A 200 -6.76 2.35 25.67
N PHE A 201 -5.90 1.33 25.52
CA PHE A 201 -4.98 1.22 24.38
C PHE A 201 -5.37 0.10 23.39
N GLY A 202 -5.00 0.26 22.13
CA GLY A 202 -5.38 -0.64 21.03
C GLY A 202 -5.11 -0.08 19.62
N PHE A 203 -5.62 -0.75 18.58
CA PHE A 203 -5.39 -0.37 17.17
C PHE A 203 -5.99 0.98 16.77
N GLU A 204 -6.95 1.50 17.54
CA GLU A 204 -7.68 2.74 17.26
C GLU A 204 -7.76 3.63 18.50
N ASP A 205 -6.75 3.57 19.35
CA ASP A 205 -6.71 4.34 20.58
C ASP A 205 -6.40 5.83 20.36
N ASN A 206 -6.72 6.63 21.36
CA ASN A 206 -6.29 8.03 21.45
C ASN A 206 -5.10 8.20 22.43
N LEU A 207 -4.42 7.10 22.78
CA LEU A 207 -3.30 7.08 23.72
C LEU A 207 -1.97 6.83 22.99
N LEU A 208 -1.73 5.60 22.52
CA LEU A 208 -0.50 5.22 21.83
C LEU A 208 -0.40 5.89 20.46
N LEU A 209 -1.47 5.87 19.67
CA LEU A 209 -1.49 6.48 18.33
C LEU A 209 -1.30 7.99 18.40
N LYS A 210 -1.87 8.64 19.43
CA LYS A 210 -1.69 10.08 19.67
C LYS A 210 -0.24 10.42 19.98
N LEU A 211 0.43 9.62 20.81
CA LEU A 211 1.85 9.78 21.14
C LEU A 211 2.77 9.50 19.95
N ALA A 212 2.44 8.48 19.13
CA ALA A 212 3.21 8.12 17.95
C ALA A 212 3.05 9.14 16.80
N GLY A 213 1.91 9.83 16.77
CA GLY A 213 1.55 10.87 15.82
C GLY A 213 2.39 12.14 15.95
N VAL A 214 2.42 12.94 14.88
CA VAL A 214 3.17 14.22 14.84
C VAL A 214 2.43 15.36 15.57
N THR A 215 1.15 15.17 15.87
CA THR A 215 0.27 16.21 16.40
C THR A 215 0.44 16.46 17.89
N ASN A 216 1.06 15.53 18.65
CA ASN A 216 1.23 15.66 20.09
C ASN A 216 2.49 16.43 20.48
N LEU A 217 2.51 17.73 20.20
CA LEU A 217 3.67 18.60 20.44
C LEU A 217 3.61 19.35 21.76
N PHE A 218 2.41 19.66 22.27
CA PHE A 218 2.23 20.56 23.41
C PHE A 218 1.63 19.81 24.59
N THR A 219 2.25 19.96 25.76
CA THR A 219 1.73 19.52 27.06
C THR A 219 1.88 20.65 28.07
N SER A 220 1.22 20.55 29.21
CA SER A 220 1.26 21.57 30.26
C SER A 220 1.85 21.06 31.58
N ASN A 221 1.78 19.75 31.81
CA ASN A 221 2.24 19.12 33.05
C ASN A 221 3.51 18.27 32.91
N ASN A 222 4.38 18.55 31.92
CA ASN A 222 5.58 17.72 31.65
C ASN A 222 5.28 16.21 31.56
N MET A 223 4.08 15.81 31.12
CA MET A 223 3.65 14.40 31.05
C MET A 223 3.74 13.63 32.38
N GLN A 224 3.58 14.31 33.52
CA GLN A 224 3.68 13.69 34.85
C GLN A 224 2.41 12.96 35.31
N GLU A 225 1.29 13.10 34.58
CA GLU A 225 0.02 12.39 34.84
C GLU A 225 0.24 10.89 34.95
N LYS A 226 -0.35 10.25 35.98
CA LYS A 226 -0.21 8.81 36.21
C LYS A 226 -1.54 8.06 36.19
N PHE A 227 -1.60 7.01 35.40
CA PHE A 227 -2.77 6.13 35.26
C PHE A 227 -2.38 4.68 34.96
N TYR A 228 -3.38 3.80 34.95
CA TYR A 228 -3.26 2.35 34.74
C TYR A 228 -3.85 1.96 33.38
N PRO A 229 -3.09 2.08 32.28
CA PRO A 229 -3.60 1.84 30.94
C PRO A 229 -4.12 0.40 30.79
N VAL A 230 -5.25 0.24 30.10
CA VAL A 230 -5.95 -1.04 29.97
C VAL A 230 -6.14 -1.44 28.51
N HIS A 231 -6.06 -2.74 28.23
CA HIS A 231 -6.20 -3.26 26.88
C HIS A 231 -7.65 -3.27 26.41
N SER A 232 -7.91 -2.78 25.20
CA SER A 232 -9.25 -2.72 24.59
C SER A 232 -9.97 -4.08 24.47
N ILE A 233 -9.23 -5.16 24.20
CA ILE A 233 -9.81 -6.51 24.06
C ILE A 233 -10.22 -7.08 25.42
N ASP A 234 -9.47 -6.76 26.48
CA ASP A 234 -9.75 -7.18 27.85
C ASP A 234 -10.97 -6.45 28.42
N VAL A 235 -11.10 -5.13 28.16
CA VAL A 235 -12.31 -4.38 28.50
C VAL A 235 -13.53 -4.95 27.75
N GLY A 236 -13.36 -5.28 26.46
CA GLY A 236 -14.42 -5.95 25.69
C GLY A 236 -14.82 -7.32 26.26
N ALA A 237 -13.84 -8.10 26.76
CA ALA A 237 -14.09 -9.38 27.42
C ALA A 237 -14.80 -9.20 28.78
N ALA A 238 -14.42 -8.18 29.54
CA ALA A 238 -15.08 -7.83 30.79
C ALA A 238 -16.54 -7.44 30.56
N LEU A 239 -16.82 -6.60 29.56
CA LEU A 239 -18.19 -6.22 29.18
C LEU A 239 -19.04 -7.42 28.75
N GLU A 240 -18.45 -8.34 27.98
CA GLU A 240 -19.10 -9.59 27.57
C GLU A 240 -19.42 -10.49 28.78
N LYS A 241 -18.46 -10.68 29.71
CA LYS A 241 -18.69 -11.46 30.93
C LYS A 241 -19.75 -10.81 31.81
N ILE A 242 -19.66 -9.49 32.01
CA ILE A 242 -20.67 -8.71 32.73
C ILE A 242 -22.01 -9.04 32.10
N PHE A 243 -22.19 -8.86 30.78
CA PHE A 243 -23.45 -9.10 30.05
C PHE A 243 -24.10 -10.48 30.20
N TYR A 244 -23.35 -11.54 30.53
CA TYR A 244 -23.95 -12.86 30.79
C TYR A 244 -24.18 -13.14 32.27
N ASP A 245 -23.54 -12.38 33.15
CA ASP A 245 -23.64 -12.55 34.59
C ASP A 245 -24.67 -11.59 35.16
N ASP A 246 -25.77 -12.12 35.68
CA ASP A 246 -26.86 -11.33 36.26
C ASP A 246 -26.52 -10.83 37.68
N THR A 247 -25.49 -11.39 38.33
CA THR A 247 -25.04 -10.92 39.66
C THR A 247 -24.41 -9.52 39.61
N THR A 248 -24.07 -9.05 38.41
CA THR A 248 -23.41 -7.77 38.17
C THR A 248 -24.38 -6.57 38.11
N ALA A 249 -25.68 -6.81 38.23
CA ALA A 249 -26.70 -5.75 38.25
C ALA A 249 -26.49 -4.80 39.44
N GLY A 250 -26.58 -3.50 39.19
CA GLY A 250 -26.39 -2.46 40.21
C GLY A 250 -24.97 -2.31 40.75
N GLN A 251 -23.97 -3.01 40.21
CA GLN A 251 -22.58 -2.92 40.65
C GLN A 251 -21.78 -1.88 39.84
N THR A 252 -20.71 -1.37 40.44
CA THR A 252 -19.71 -0.52 39.77
C THR A 252 -18.43 -1.32 39.57
N PHE A 253 -17.90 -1.33 38.34
CA PHE A 253 -16.64 -1.96 37.98
C PHE A 253 -15.61 -0.91 37.57
N GLU A 254 -14.46 -0.91 38.22
CA GLU A 254 -13.28 -0.16 37.80
C GLU A 254 -12.28 -1.09 37.11
N LEU A 255 -12.13 -0.87 35.81
CA LEU A 255 -11.31 -1.71 34.95
C LEU A 255 -9.98 -1.01 34.67
N TYR A 256 -8.96 -1.34 35.45
CA TYR A 256 -7.62 -0.78 35.36
C TYR A 256 -6.55 -1.84 35.07
N GLY A 257 -5.47 -1.42 34.41
CA GLY A 257 -4.36 -2.31 34.06
C GLY A 257 -3.48 -2.74 35.26
N PRO A 258 -2.58 -3.71 35.07
CA PRO A 258 -1.79 -4.30 36.16
C PRO A 258 -0.76 -3.34 36.76
N LYS A 259 -0.27 -2.36 35.99
CA LYS A 259 0.83 -1.47 36.38
C LYS A 259 0.47 0.00 36.16
N LYS A 260 0.91 0.86 37.08
CA LYS A 260 0.80 2.33 36.98
C LYS A 260 1.94 2.85 36.11
N TYR A 261 1.60 3.73 35.18
CA TYR A 261 2.57 4.42 34.31
C TYR A 261 2.37 5.93 34.41
N SER A 262 3.44 6.70 34.26
CA SER A 262 3.32 8.11 33.87
C SER A 262 3.16 8.25 32.35
N MET A 263 2.56 9.35 31.91
CA MET A 263 2.49 9.67 30.48
C MET A 263 3.89 9.79 29.84
N GLU A 264 4.89 10.27 30.60
CA GLU A 264 6.30 10.29 30.19
C GLU A 264 6.88 8.88 29.99
N GLU A 265 6.60 7.94 30.89
CA GLU A 265 7.08 6.56 30.74
C GLU A 265 6.48 5.90 29.49
N ILE A 266 5.21 6.19 29.19
CA ILE A 266 4.55 5.70 27.97
C ILE A 266 5.15 6.37 26.74
N SER A 267 5.38 7.69 26.74
CA SER A 267 5.94 8.39 25.58
C SER A 267 7.35 7.89 25.23
N VAL A 268 8.20 7.68 26.24
CA VAL A 268 9.54 7.09 26.07
C VAL A 268 9.45 5.66 25.52
N MET A 269 8.46 4.89 25.95
CA MET A 269 8.20 3.55 25.42
C MET A 269 7.77 3.59 23.95
N VAL A 270 6.86 4.50 23.59
CA VAL A 270 6.41 4.70 22.21
C VAL A 270 7.60 5.10 21.32
N ASP A 271 8.39 6.10 21.73
CA ASP A 271 9.56 6.59 20.99
C ASP A 271 10.60 5.49 20.75
N LYS A 272 10.80 4.62 21.75
CA LYS A 272 11.67 3.44 21.66
C LYS A 272 11.15 2.44 20.63
N GLU A 273 9.84 2.22 20.57
CA GLU A 273 9.22 1.27 19.64
C GLU A 273 9.16 1.82 18.21
N ILE A 274 8.92 3.11 18.00
CA ILE A 274 8.87 3.70 16.65
C ILE A 274 10.25 4.06 16.08
N TYR A 275 11.32 3.89 16.87
CA TYR A 275 12.70 4.30 16.54
C TYR A 275 12.81 5.79 16.18
N LYS A 276 12.01 6.64 16.82
CA LYS A 276 11.95 8.07 16.54
C LYS A 276 11.65 8.82 17.82
N GLN A 277 12.50 9.79 18.13
CA GLN A 277 12.26 10.70 19.26
C GLN A 277 11.26 11.77 18.85
N ARG A 278 10.14 11.85 19.58
CA ARG A 278 9.14 12.91 19.42
C ARG A 278 9.48 14.05 20.36
N ARG A 279 9.41 15.28 19.86
CA ARG A 279 9.64 16.47 20.67
C ARG A 279 8.34 16.85 21.35
N HIS A 280 8.39 17.00 22.67
CA HIS A 280 7.30 17.52 23.47
C HIS A 280 7.74 18.83 24.11
N ILE A 281 6.93 19.87 23.95
CA ILE A 281 7.18 21.22 24.46
C ILE A 281 6.17 21.47 25.58
N ASN A 282 6.69 21.72 26.78
CA ASN A 282 5.85 22.08 27.90
C ASN A 282 5.50 23.57 27.87
N VAL A 283 4.22 23.88 27.84
CA VAL A 283 3.67 25.24 27.83
C VAL A 283 2.86 25.45 29.11
N PRO A 284 3.04 26.56 29.85
CA PRO A 284 2.27 26.80 31.06
C PRO A 284 0.75 26.74 30.84
N LYS A 285 0.03 26.13 31.79
CA LYS A 285 -1.43 25.93 31.79
C LYS A 285 -2.23 27.20 31.47
N ALA A 286 -1.82 28.32 32.06
CA ALA A 286 -2.47 29.61 31.89
C ALA A 286 -2.48 30.11 30.44
N ILE A 287 -1.51 29.66 29.62
CA ILE A 287 -1.42 30.00 28.19
C ILE A 287 -2.08 28.90 27.36
N LEU A 288 -1.78 27.63 27.65
CA LEU A 288 -2.22 26.52 26.80
C LEU A 288 -3.74 26.31 26.84
N LYS A 289 -4.37 26.45 28.01
CA LYS A 289 -5.82 26.25 28.19
C LYS A 289 -6.68 27.21 27.34
N PRO A 290 -6.51 28.54 27.40
CA PRO A 290 -7.31 29.45 26.56
C PRO A 290 -7.00 29.29 25.07
N VAL A 291 -5.75 29.00 24.71
CA VAL A 291 -5.38 28.70 23.31
C VAL A 291 -6.10 27.46 22.82
N ALA A 292 -6.12 26.38 23.59
CA ALA A 292 -6.83 25.14 23.26
C ALA A 292 -8.35 25.39 23.11
N GLU A 293 -8.94 26.23 23.97
CA GLU A 293 -10.36 26.59 23.86
C GLU A 293 -10.67 27.33 22.55
N ILE A 294 -9.83 28.29 22.17
CA ILE A 294 -9.98 29.05 20.92
C ILE A 294 -9.80 28.15 19.70
N LEU A 295 -8.76 27.31 19.71
CA LEU A 295 -8.47 26.36 18.63
C LEU A 295 -9.63 25.39 18.43
N ASN A 296 -10.20 24.83 19.50
CA ASN A 296 -11.33 23.91 19.41
C ASN A 296 -12.62 24.56 18.88
N LYS A 297 -12.80 25.88 19.10
CA LYS A 297 -13.96 26.62 18.56
C LYS A 297 -13.81 26.96 17.08
N PHE A 298 -12.59 27.23 16.63
CA PHE A 298 -12.32 27.71 15.27
C PHE A 298 -12.04 26.57 14.28
N LEU A 299 -11.29 25.55 14.69
CA LEU A 299 -10.95 24.41 13.85
C LEU A 299 -12.07 23.36 13.86
N TRP A 300 -12.36 22.78 12.69
CA TRP A 300 -13.37 21.73 12.56
C TRP A 300 -12.84 20.33 12.89
N TRP A 301 -11.51 20.15 12.88
CA TRP A 301 -10.86 18.89 13.30
C TRP A 301 -10.40 18.97 14.75
N HIS A 302 -10.40 17.84 15.44
CA HIS A 302 -9.93 17.74 16.81
C HIS A 302 -8.43 17.99 16.91
N THR A 303 -8.01 18.80 17.87
CA THR A 303 -6.61 19.10 18.18
C THR A 303 -6.31 18.85 19.65
N LEU A 304 -6.55 19.86 20.49
CA LEU A 304 -6.38 19.83 21.94
C LEU A 304 -7.59 20.53 22.55
N SER A 305 -8.14 19.96 23.62
CA SER A 305 -9.26 20.59 24.34
C SER A 305 -8.78 21.25 25.64
N ALA A 306 -9.47 22.31 26.06
CA ALA A 306 -9.17 22.99 27.31
C ALA A 306 -9.32 22.07 28.53
N ASP A 307 -10.28 21.12 28.46
CA ASP A 307 -10.48 20.11 29.50
C ASP A 307 -9.36 19.07 29.52
N GLU A 308 -8.85 18.66 28.36
CA GLU A 308 -7.72 17.74 28.29
C GLU A 308 -6.48 18.29 28.99
N VAL A 309 -6.21 19.60 28.84
CA VAL A 309 -5.13 20.29 29.57
C VAL A 309 -5.37 20.30 31.09
N GLU A 310 -6.62 20.34 31.55
CA GLU A 310 -6.94 20.19 32.98
C GLU A 310 -6.69 18.76 33.46
N ARG A 311 -7.06 17.76 32.66
CA ARG A 311 -6.89 16.34 32.99
C ARG A 311 -5.44 15.92 33.10
N GLU A 312 -4.52 16.54 32.35
CA GLU A 312 -3.07 16.29 32.50
C GLU A 312 -2.54 16.50 33.94
N TYR A 313 -3.26 17.24 34.79
CA TYR A 313 -2.89 17.48 36.19
C TYR A 313 -3.58 16.53 37.18
N LEU A 314 -4.43 15.63 36.71
CA LEU A 314 -5.25 14.75 37.55
C LEU A 314 -4.78 13.31 37.40
N ASP A 315 -4.09 12.81 38.43
CA ASP A 315 -3.76 11.40 38.51
C ASP A 315 -5.03 10.54 38.64
N GLN A 316 -4.97 9.32 38.12
CA GLN A 316 -6.04 8.35 38.30
C GLN A 316 -6.20 7.97 39.78
N VAL A 317 -7.43 8.10 40.28
CA VAL A 317 -7.84 7.62 41.60
C VAL A 317 -8.73 6.40 41.41
N ILE A 318 -8.46 5.34 42.17
CA ILE A 318 -9.22 4.10 42.15
C ILE A 318 -10.19 4.11 43.33
N ASP A 319 -11.45 3.79 43.07
CA ASP A 319 -12.49 3.59 44.06
C ASP A 319 -12.32 2.21 44.72
N PRO A 320 -12.04 2.14 46.03
CA PRO A 320 -11.83 0.88 46.72
C PRO A 320 -13.11 0.03 46.86
N GLU A 321 -14.29 0.63 46.71
CA GLU A 321 -15.57 -0.08 46.81
C GLU A 321 -15.96 -0.77 45.48
N ALA A 322 -15.38 -0.33 44.37
CA ALA A 322 -15.67 -0.86 43.05
C ALA A 322 -15.05 -2.24 42.81
N LYS A 323 -15.75 -3.05 42.02
CA LYS A 323 -15.28 -4.36 41.55
C LYS A 323 -14.20 -4.18 40.49
N THR A 324 -13.34 -5.18 40.33
CA THR A 324 -12.16 -5.12 39.44
C THR A 324 -12.13 -6.28 38.45
N PHE A 325 -11.11 -6.34 37.58
CA PHE A 325 -10.89 -7.49 36.71
C PHE A 325 -10.75 -8.83 37.45
N LYS A 326 -10.30 -8.81 38.71
CA LYS A 326 -10.16 -10.00 39.54
C LYS A 326 -11.51 -10.65 39.83
N ASP A 327 -12.56 -9.85 40.09
CA ASP A 327 -13.91 -10.35 40.34
C ASP A 327 -14.51 -11.02 39.10
N LEU A 328 -14.07 -10.60 37.91
CA LEU A 328 -14.48 -11.18 36.62
C LEU A 328 -13.60 -12.38 36.19
N GLY A 329 -12.57 -12.73 36.95
CA GLY A 329 -11.61 -13.78 36.60
C GLY A 329 -10.91 -13.51 35.27
N ILE A 330 -10.47 -12.26 35.03
CA ILE A 330 -9.69 -11.86 33.86
C ILE A 330 -8.36 -11.31 34.35
N GLU A 331 -7.26 -11.75 33.74
CA GLU A 331 -5.93 -11.17 33.96
C GLU A 331 -5.64 -10.17 32.83
N PRO A 332 -5.61 -8.85 33.11
CA PRO A 332 -5.38 -7.85 32.07
C PRO A 332 -3.94 -7.88 31.59
N GLY A 333 -3.75 -7.77 30.28
CA GLY A 333 -2.43 -7.69 29.69
C GLY A 333 -1.74 -6.34 29.92
N ASP A 334 -0.44 -6.37 30.16
CA ASP A 334 0.38 -5.16 30.35
C ASP A 334 0.72 -4.48 29.01
N ILE A 335 0.81 -3.15 29.00
CA ILE A 335 1.00 -2.33 27.80
C ILE A 335 2.26 -2.69 27.02
N ILE A 336 3.36 -3.01 27.73
CA ILE A 336 4.68 -3.34 27.15
C ILE A 336 4.58 -4.52 26.18
N ASN A 337 3.70 -5.48 26.46
CA ASN A 337 3.58 -6.69 25.66
C ASN A 337 2.89 -6.45 24.30
N PHE A 338 2.19 -5.32 24.14
CA PHE A 338 1.41 -5.04 22.94
C PHE A 338 1.88 -3.82 22.14
N THR A 339 2.73 -2.97 22.71
CA THR A 339 3.19 -1.73 22.06
C THR A 339 3.77 -1.99 20.67
N TYR A 340 4.58 -3.04 20.50
CA TYR A 340 5.12 -3.45 19.20
C TYR A 340 4.03 -3.64 18.14
N HIS A 341 2.98 -4.40 18.46
CA HIS A 341 1.93 -4.75 17.52
C HIS A 341 1.10 -3.53 17.08
N TYR A 342 0.85 -2.58 17.98
CA TYR A 342 0.05 -1.39 17.67
C TYR A 342 0.87 -0.29 16.99
N LEU A 343 2.16 -0.19 17.29
CA LEU A 343 3.02 0.88 16.80
C LEU A 343 3.82 0.52 15.54
N GLN A 344 3.75 -0.73 15.08
CA GLN A 344 4.48 -1.19 13.90
C GLN A 344 4.25 -0.28 12.68
N GLY A 345 3.01 0.20 12.47
CA GLY A 345 2.66 1.10 11.36
C GLY A 345 3.34 2.48 11.39
N PHE A 346 3.91 2.90 12.53
CA PHE A 346 4.61 4.17 12.67
C PHE A 346 6.13 4.05 12.49
N ARG A 347 6.65 2.83 12.38
CA ARG A 347 8.08 2.58 12.14
C ARG A 347 8.45 2.99 10.71
N SER A 348 9.68 3.45 10.51
CA SER A 348 10.18 3.66 9.16
C SER A 348 10.37 2.32 8.45
N GLN A 349 10.37 2.33 7.12
CA GLN A 349 10.55 1.13 6.29
C GLN A 349 11.81 0.33 6.67
N ASN A 350 12.88 1.01 7.10
CA ASN A 350 14.13 0.38 7.52
C ASN A 350 13.98 -0.50 8.77
N PHE A 351 13.00 -0.21 9.64
CA PHE A 351 12.79 -0.91 10.91
C PHE A 351 11.44 -1.64 10.98
N TYR A 352 10.69 -1.70 9.87
CA TYR A 352 9.33 -2.23 9.85
C TYR A 352 9.27 -3.74 10.12
N ASP A 353 10.18 -4.49 9.49
CA ASP A 353 10.29 -5.96 9.62
C ASP A 353 11.23 -6.40 10.74
N LEU A 354 12.00 -5.46 11.31
CA LEU A 354 12.96 -5.77 12.36
C LEU A 354 12.22 -5.92 13.69
N PRO A 355 12.39 -7.05 14.40
CA PRO A 355 11.90 -7.15 15.76
C PRO A 355 12.58 -6.07 16.63
N PRO A 356 11.91 -5.58 17.69
CA PRO A 356 12.53 -4.62 18.59
C PRO A 356 13.85 -5.20 19.11
N ALA A 357 14.97 -4.55 18.77
CA ALA A 357 16.30 -5.06 19.08
C ALA A 357 16.47 -5.20 20.59
N THR A 358 16.87 -6.39 21.03
CA THR A 358 17.14 -6.66 22.44
C THR A 358 18.32 -5.82 22.93
N GLU A 359 18.38 -5.54 24.24
CA GLU A 359 19.48 -4.76 24.81
C GLU A 359 20.86 -5.39 24.56
N LYS A 360 20.89 -6.72 24.42
CA LYS A 360 22.08 -7.49 24.05
C LYS A 360 22.54 -7.16 22.63
N GLU A 361 21.64 -7.21 21.65
CA GLU A 361 21.92 -6.87 20.25
C GLU A 361 22.38 -5.40 20.14
N LYS A 362 21.72 -4.48 20.82
CA LYS A 362 22.15 -3.06 20.88
C LYS A 362 23.54 -2.88 21.50
N ARG A 363 23.88 -3.68 22.51
CA ARG A 363 25.21 -3.65 23.14
C ARG A 363 26.27 -4.25 22.20
N GLU A 364 25.90 -5.24 21.38
CA GLU A 364 26.77 -5.81 20.37
C GLU A 364 26.97 -4.87 19.18
N GLU A 365 25.92 -4.22 18.67
CA GLU A 365 26.01 -3.15 17.66
C GLU A 365 26.94 -2.02 18.10
N LYS A 366 26.85 -1.58 19.36
CA LYS A 366 27.75 -0.56 19.93
C LYS A 366 29.23 -0.94 19.92
N LYS A 367 29.59 -2.21 19.74
CA LYS A 367 30.99 -2.63 19.59
C LYS A 367 31.54 -2.30 18.19
N TYR A 368 30.66 -2.10 17.21
CA TYR A 368 31.01 -1.78 15.85
C TYR A 368 30.84 -0.28 15.61
N ILE A 369 31.83 0.36 14.99
CA ILE A 369 31.73 1.75 14.57
C ILE A 369 30.98 1.76 13.23
N HIS A 370 29.73 2.19 13.26
CA HIS A 370 28.97 2.46 12.04
C HIS A 370 29.35 3.85 11.52
N VAL A 371 30.43 3.94 10.74
CA VAL A 371 30.83 5.20 10.09
C VAL A 371 29.89 5.47 8.91
N LEU A 372 29.04 6.48 9.05
CA LEU A 372 28.40 7.21 7.95
C LEU A 372 28.56 8.71 8.22
N ASP A 373 29.79 9.16 8.43
CA ASP A 373 30.10 10.57 8.19
C ASP A 373 30.22 10.76 6.68
N GLU A 374 29.58 11.81 6.17
CA GLU A 374 29.49 12.16 4.75
C GLU A 374 30.86 12.02 4.06
N LEU A 375 30.91 11.14 3.05
CA LEU A 375 32.10 10.89 2.24
C LEU A 375 32.59 12.19 1.60
N SER A 376 33.65 12.78 2.15
CA SER A 376 34.55 13.60 1.37
C SER A 376 35.29 12.66 0.42
N LEU A 377 35.01 12.77 -0.89
CA LEU A 377 35.71 11.99 -1.90
C LEU A 377 37.22 12.29 -1.81
N SER A 378 38.03 11.24 -1.86
CA SER A 378 39.50 11.40 -1.86
C SER A 378 39.95 12.19 -3.08
N SER A 379 41.13 12.83 -3.01
CA SER A 379 41.71 13.55 -4.15
C SER A 379 41.86 12.69 -5.39
N HIS A 380 42.10 11.39 -5.22
CA HIS A 380 42.16 10.42 -6.31
C HIS A 380 40.77 10.17 -6.94
N ALA A 381 39.71 10.12 -6.14
CA ALA A 381 38.35 9.96 -6.65
C ALA A 381 37.88 11.21 -7.42
N LEU A 382 38.30 12.41 -6.99
CA LEU A 382 38.04 13.65 -7.72
C LEU A 382 38.80 13.71 -9.06
N ALA A 383 40.04 13.22 -9.10
CA ALA A 383 40.82 13.15 -10.34
C ALA A 383 40.18 12.17 -11.36
N ALA A 384 39.77 10.98 -10.89
CA ALA A 384 39.06 10.01 -11.72
C ALA A 384 37.73 10.58 -12.25
N LEU A 385 37.02 11.37 -11.45
CA LEU A 385 35.80 12.04 -11.88
C LEU A 385 36.06 13.07 -12.98
N ALA A 386 37.15 13.83 -12.87
CA ALA A 386 37.54 14.82 -13.87
C ALA A 386 37.95 14.16 -15.21
N GLU A 387 38.65 13.03 -15.14
CA GLU A 387 39.02 12.23 -16.31
C GLU A 387 37.79 11.67 -17.02
N PHE A 388 36.83 11.12 -16.27
CA PHE A 388 35.55 10.66 -16.79
C PHE A 388 34.75 11.79 -17.48
N HIS A 389 34.74 12.99 -16.90
CA HIS A 389 34.09 14.14 -17.52
C HIS A 389 34.79 14.59 -18.82
N ALA A 390 36.11 14.54 -18.88
CA ALA A 390 36.86 14.88 -20.09
C ALA A 390 36.62 13.88 -21.23
N GLU A 391 36.49 12.59 -20.90
CA GLU A 391 36.15 11.53 -21.87
C GLU A 391 34.72 11.70 -22.40
N LYS A 392 33.76 12.02 -21.52
CA LYS A 392 32.39 12.35 -21.91
C LYS A 392 32.33 13.53 -22.89
N ASP A 393 33.06 14.61 -22.60
CA ASP A 393 33.11 15.79 -23.46
C ASP A 393 33.75 15.49 -24.83
N ALA A 394 34.70 14.55 -24.89
CA ALA A 394 35.32 14.11 -26.15
C ALA A 394 34.36 13.27 -27.01
N HIS A 395 33.57 12.41 -26.37
CA HIS A 395 32.50 11.66 -27.03
C HIS A 395 31.43 12.60 -27.62
N GLU A 396 31.00 13.61 -26.87
CA GLU A 396 29.99 14.57 -27.32
C GLU A 396 30.43 15.35 -28.57
N LYS A 397 31.71 15.75 -28.64
CA LYS A 397 32.31 16.36 -29.85
C LYS A 397 32.35 15.42 -31.06
N THR A 398 32.53 14.11 -30.82
CA THR A 398 32.52 13.11 -31.88
C THR A 398 31.11 12.94 -32.46
N PHE A 399 30.09 12.97 -31.59
CA PHE A 399 28.68 12.98 -31.98
C PHE A 399 28.31 14.25 -32.77
N GLU A 400 28.79 15.43 -32.37
CA GLU A 400 28.55 16.66 -33.12
C GLU A 400 29.15 16.62 -34.54
N LYS A 401 30.34 16.03 -34.72
CA LYS A 401 30.95 15.83 -36.05
C LYS A 401 30.15 14.88 -36.93
N LEU A 402 29.59 13.80 -36.36
CA LEU A 402 28.70 12.89 -37.09
C LEU A 402 27.39 13.58 -37.49
N ARG A 403 26.87 14.46 -36.63
CA ARG A 403 25.67 15.25 -36.88
C ARG A 403 25.86 16.27 -38.02
N THR A 404 27.02 16.93 -38.11
CA THR A 404 27.31 17.87 -39.20
C THR A 404 27.55 17.16 -40.53
N GLY A 405 28.08 15.94 -40.52
CA GLY A 405 28.23 15.09 -41.72
C GLY A 405 26.92 14.51 -42.27
N ALA A 406 25.93 14.22 -41.43
CA ALA A 406 24.68 13.54 -41.81
C ALA A 406 23.56 14.47 -42.34
N ALA A 407 23.76 15.78 -42.38
CA ALA A 407 22.74 16.73 -42.82
C ALA A 407 22.55 16.69 -44.37
N PRO A 408 21.31 16.54 -44.88
CA PRO A 408 21.08 16.53 -46.33
C PRO A 408 21.32 17.92 -46.93
N ARG A 409 22.29 18.04 -47.86
CA ARG A 409 22.43 19.22 -48.74
C ARG A 409 21.27 19.27 -49.72
N ALA A 410 20.14 19.84 -49.29
CA ALA A 410 19.00 20.15 -50.14
C ALA A 410 18.71 21.66 -50.12
N GLY A 411 18.84 22.32 -51.28
CA GLY A 411 18.21 23.60 -51.56
C GLY A 411 19.15 24.78 -51.80
N ALA A 412 19.51 25.00 -53.08
CA ALA A 412 19.99 26.29 -53.56
C ALA A 412 18.90 27.37 -53.42
N GLY A 413 19.26 28.55 -52.91
CA GLY A 413 18.39 29.71 -52.82
C GLY A 413 19.11 30.98 -52.32
N LEU A 414 19.56 31.80 -53.28
CA LEU A 414 19.86 33.24 -53.22
C LEU A 414 20.04 33.95 -51.86
N GLY A 415 21.23 34.54 -51.65
CA GLY A 415 21.32 35.91 -51.10
C GLY A 415 22.39 36.20 -50.05
N VAL A 416 23.43 36.92 -50.51
CA VAL A 416 24.34 37.82 -49.77
C VAL A 416 25.54 37.20 -49.02
N VAL A 417 26.72 37.52 -49.55
CA VAL A 417 28.07 37.30 -49.01
C VAL A 417 28.50 38.57 -48.28
N GLU A 418 29.10 38.43 -47.10
CA GLU A 418 30.33 39.14 -46.69
C GLU A 418 31.18 38.21 -45.80
N PRO A 419 32.52 38.36 -45.79
CA PRO A 419 33.47 37.28 -45.54
C PRO A 419 34.09 37.37 -44.14
N GLU A 420 34.53 36.24 -43.59
CA GLU A 420 35.75 36.17 -42.76
C GLU A 420 36.17 34.71 -42.51
N ASP A 421 37.47 34.52 -42.65
CA ASP A 421 38.35 33.44 -42.20
C ASP A 421 38.38 32.08 -42.93
N GLU A 422 39.55 31.88 -43.56
CA GLU A 422 40.04 30.64 -44.17
C GLU A 422 40.30 29.58 -43.09
N ASP A 423 39.57 28.46 -43.16
CA ASP A 423 39.91 27.22 -42.48
C ASP A 423 40.11 26.09 -43.52
N PRO A 424 40.98 25.10 -43.22
CA PRO A 424 41.63 24.28 -44.23
C PRO A 424 40.68 23.26 -44.86
N VAL A 425 41.00 22.92 -46.12
CA VAL A 425 40.39 21.88 -46.95
C VAL A 425 40.05 20.64 -46.12
N ALA A 426 38.76 20.39 -45.91
CA ALA A 426 38.27 19.14 -45.33
C ALA A 426 38.42 18.02 -46.36
N GLU A 427 39.30 17.07 -46.07
CA GLU A 427 39.39 15.79 -46.77
C GLU A 427 38.05 15.03 -46.66
N ASP A 428 37.70 14.33 -47.73
CA ASP A 428 36.45 13.61 -47.96
C ASP A 428 36.10 12.64 -46.79
N ALA A 429 35.17 13.06 -45.93
CA ALA A 429 34.73 12.31 -44.74
C ALA A 429 33.60 11.28 -45.00
N ASP A 430 33.26 10.99 -46.26
CA ASP A 430 32.14 10.11 -46.63
C ASP A 430 32.52 8.62 -46.78
N ASP A 431 33.80 8.25 -46.70
CA ASP A 431 34.30 6.91 -47.08
C ASP A 431 34.46 5.90 -45.94
N GLN A 432 34.18 6.24 -44.68
CA GLN A 432 34.32 5.29 -43.56
C GLN A 432 33.02 4.54 -43.21
N PRO A 433 33.03 3.20 -43.05
CA PRO A 433 31.85 2.43 -42.67
C PRO A 433 31.34 2.83 -41.27
N LEU A 434 30.02 2.95 -41.11
CA LEU A 434 29.43 3.24 -39.80
C LEU A 434 29.53 1.99 -38.93
N SER A 435 30.00 2.15 -37.70
CA SER A 435 30.09 1.08 -36.70
C SER A 435 29.19 1.39 -35.50
N MET A 436 28.59 0.34 -34.91
CA MET A 436 27.84 0.46 -33.66
C MET A 436 28.72 0.92 -32.49
N ALA A 437 30.04 0.72 -32.55
CA ALA A 437 30.98 1.15 -31.51
C ALA A 437 30.98 2.67 -31.29
N ALA A 438 30.57 3.46 -32.29
CA ALA A 438 30.42 4.91 -32.15
C ALA A 438 29.19 5.32 -31.31
N PHE A 439 28.29 4.37 -31.02
CA PHE A 439 27.00 4.60 -30.34
C PHE A 439 26.85 3.80 -29.04
N THR A 440 27.80 2.94 -28.66
CA THR A 440 27.80 2.16 -27.40
C THR A 440 28.55 2.91 -26.30
N GLU A 441 27.98 3.04 -25.10
CA GLU A 441 28.74 3.43 -23.90
C GLU A 441 29.43 2.18 -23.31
N ASP A 442 30.68 2.30 -22.87
CA ASP A 442 31.36 1.23 -22.13
C ASP A 442 30.89 1.27 -20.65
N TRP A 443 29.79 0.59 -20.37
CA TRP A 443 29.17 0.56 -19.04
C TRP A 443 30.00 -0.16 -17.96
N ASN A 444 31.13 -0.78 -18.31
CA ASN A 444 32.03 -1.36 -17.31
C ASN A 444 32.70 -0.30 -16.42
N GLU A 445 32.80 0.95 -16.86
CA GLU A 445 33.44 2.02 -16.08
C GLU A 445 32.46 2.84 -15.23
N SER A 446 31.15 2.73 -15.45
CA SER A 446 30.11 3.50 -14.73
C SER A 446 29.56 2.81 -13.45
N GLN A 447 30.13 1.67 -13.05
CA GLN A 447 29.70 0.88 -11.87
C GLN A 447 29.88 1.57 -10.50
N PHE A 448 30.44 2.79 -10.42
CA PHE A 448 30.71 3.46 -9.15
C PHE A 448 29.57 4.34 -8.59
N TRP A 449 28.44 4.49 -9.30
CA TRP A 449 27.39 5.45 -8.91
C TRP A 449 25.99 4.86 -8.68
N VAL A 450 25.91 3.63 -8.18
CA VAL A 450 24.65 3.10 -7.62
C VAL A 450 24.67 3.19 -6.09
N ARG A 451 23.74 3.97 -5.53
CA ARG A 451 23.46 4.01 -4.09
C ARG A 451 23.22 2.57 -3.59
N LYS A 452 24.00 2.16 -2.58
CA LYS A 452 24.00 0.83 -1.94
C LYS A 452 22.69 0.40 -1.25
N THR A 453 21.54 0.98 -1.60
CA THR A 453 20.23 0.74 -0.96
C THR A 453 19.27 -0.13 -1.77
N THR A 454 19.61 -0.57 -2.99
CA THR A 454 18.66 -1.32 -3.84
C THR A 454 19.10 -2.75 -4.20
N CYS A 455 20.33 -3.16 -3.86
CA CYS A 455 20.85 -4.50 -4.17
C CYS A 455 21.13 -5.34 -2.93
N THR A 456 20.11 -5.58 -2.12
CA THR A 456 20.04 -6.80 -1.32
C THR A 456 18.59 -7.27 -1.33
N ASN A 457 18.27 -8.17 -2.27
CA ASN A 457 17.35 -9.29 -2.05
C ASN A 457 17.35 -10.17 -3.30
N ASN A 458 18.38 -11.02 -3.40
CA ASN A 458 18.26 -12.29 -4.09
C ASN A 458 17.36 -13.20 -3.24
N VAL A 459 16.05 -13.17 -3.47
CA VAL A 459 15.15 -14.31 -3.24
C VAL A 459 14.10 -14.31 -4.35
N LEU A 460 14.48 -14.81 -5.52
CA LEU A 460 13.53 -15.41 -6.45
C LEU A 460 13.01 -16.69 -5.78
N SER A 461 11.83 -16.62 -5.18
CA SER A 461 11.03 -17.81 -4.93
C SER A 461 9.71 -17.67 -5.69
N SER A 462 9.51 -18.64 -6.55
CA SER A 462 8.35 -18.89 -7.39
C SER A 462 7.08 -19.05 -6.56
N SER A 463 6.15 -18.09 -6.62
CA SER A 463 4.71 -18.31 -6.44
C SER A 463 3.98 -16.97 -6.40
N CYS A 464 3.51 -16.49 -7.55
CA CYS A 464 2.38 -15.56 -7.63
C CYS A 464 1.87 -15.51 -9.07
N LEU A 465 1.18 -16.58 -9.47
CA LEU A 465 0.29 -16.60 -10.64
C LEU A 465 -1.10 -16.99 -10.14
N ALA A 466 -2.02 -16.03 -10.07
CA ALA A 466 -3.43 -16.22 -10.39
C ALA A 466 -4.17 -14.86 -10.50
N PRO A 467 -5.19 -14.74 -11.38
CA PRO A 467 -5.67 -13.45 -11.88
C PRO A 467 -7.00 -13.01 -11.24
N PHE A 468 -7.28 -11.71 -11.18
CA PHE A 468 -8.65 -11.22 -11.08
C PHE A 468 -8.89 -10.04 -12.03
N GLY A 469 -10.05 -10.13 -12.69
CA GLY A 469 -10.39 -9.39 -13.90
C GLY A 469 -10.99 -8.00 -13.68
N SER A 470 -11.20 -7.40 -14.85
CA SER A 470 -11.75 -6.09 -15.18
C SER A 470 -13.02 -5.64 -14.44
N GLY A 471 -13.11 -4.33 -14.16
CA GLY A 471 -14.39 -3.66 -13.87
C GLY A 471 -14.27 -2.19 -13.45
N GLY A 472 -14.11 -1.30 -14.43
CA GLY A 472 -14.58 0.10 -14.52
C GLY A 472 -14.73 1.04 -13.31
N GLY A 473 -13.99 2.15 -13.36
CA GLY A 473 -14.44 3.52 -13.06
C GLY A 473 -14.52 3.95 -11.58
N ASP A 474 -13.65 4.84 -11.12
CA ASP A 474 -13.85 6.29 -11.23
C ASP A 474 -12.61 7.06 -10.75
N ARG A 475 -12.56 8.33 -11.12
CA ARG A 475 -11.45 9.29 -10.94
C ARG A 475 -11.26 9.71 -9.48
N GLY A 476 -9.99 9.78 -9.05
CA GLY A 476 -9.56 10.64 -7.94
C GLY A 476 -8.53 10.01 -7.01
N HIS A 477 -7.34 10.62 -6.97
CA HIS A 477 -6.20 10.40 -6.06
C HIS A 477 -5.22 9.27 -6.41
N GLY A 478 -4.22 9.64 -7.22
CA GLY A 478 -3.04 8.83 -7.52
C GLY A 478 -1.81 9.68 -7.82
N MET A 479 -1.39 10.52 -6.87
CA MET A 479 -0.12 11.27 -6.95
C MET A 479 0.76 10.85 -5.77
N ALA A 480 1.46 9.73 -5.92
CA ALA A 480 2.60 9.33 -5.06
C ALA A 480 3.33 8.07 -5.57
N TRP A 481 2.76 7.34 -6.54
CA TRP A 481 3.32 6.09 -7.06
C TRP A 481 4.00 6.20 -8.43
N HIS A 482 4.07 7.40 -9.02
CA HIS A 482 4.70 7.59 -10.33
C HIS A 482 6.24 7.65 -10.28
N GLY A 483 6.87 8.08 -9.17
CA GLY A 483 8.32 8.35 -9.16
C GLY A 483 9.24 7.13 -9.12
N ILE A 484 8.81 6.01 -8.53
CA ILE A 484 9.67 4.83 -8.32
C ILE A 484 9.61 3.86 -9.52
N ALA A 485 8.48 3.82 -10.23
CA ALA A 485 8.35 3.04 -11.47
C ALA A 485 9.12 3.67 -12.65
N ILE A 486 9.27 4.99 -12.68
CA ILE A 486 10.01 5.71 -13.74
C ILE A 486 11.51 5.32 -13.70
N GLY A 487 12.14 5.29 -12.53
CA GLY A 487 13.58 5.01 -12.43
C GLY A 487 14.00 3.57 -12.78
N PHE A 488 13.21 2.55 -12.42
CA PHE A 488 13.50 1.17 -12.82
C PHE A 488 13.26 0.95 -14.32
N TRP A 489 12.29 1.66 -14.90
CA TRP A 489 11.95 1.59 -16.31
C TRP A 489 12.99 2.25 -17.20
N ASP A 490 13.50 3.41 -16.81
CA ASP A 490 14.54 4.13 -17.55
C ASP A 490 15.86 3.33 -17.57
N ILE A 491 16.20 2.67 -16.46
CA ILE A 491 17.40 1.82 -16.35
C ILE A 491 17.29 0.58 -17.26
N VAL A 492 16.13 -0.08 -17.32
CA VAL A 492 15.93 -1.27 -18.17
C VAL A 492 15.77 -0.88 -19.65
N CYS A 493 15.15 0.27 -19.97
CA CYS A 493 15.09 0.81 -21.33
C CYS A 493 16.49 1.12 -21.87
N ALA A 494 17.37 1.70 -21.04
CA ALA A 494 18.76 1.95 -21.40
C ALA A 494 19.52 0.64 -21.65
N PHE A 495 19.37 -0.35 -20.75
CA PHE A 495 20.04 -1.65 -20.85
C PHE A 495 19.68 -2.42 -22.12
N ALA A 496 18.45 -2.28 -22.60
CA ALA A 496 17.97 -3.02 -23.76
C ALA A 496 18.25 -2.30 -25.10
N SER A 497 18.58 -1.01 -25.07
CA SER A 497 19.11 -0.28 -26.24
C SER A 497 20.58 -0.63 -26.56
N GLU A 498 21.29 -1.26 -25.62
CA GLU A 498 22.71 -1.60 -25.75
C GLU A 498 22.98 -3.04 -26.21
N VAL A 499 21.98 -3.91 -26.21
CA VAL A 499 22.16 -5.30 -26.68
C VAL A 499 21.87 -5.41 -28.17
N GLY A 500 22.82 -4.97 -28.99
CA GLY A 500 22.77 -5.16 -30.43
C GLY A 500 23.03 -6.62 -30.85
N PHE A 501 22.44 -7.02 -31.98
CA PHE A 501 22.89 -8.22 -32.71
C PHE A 501 24.38 -8.12 -33.04
N LEU A 502 25.09 -9.25 -33.00
CA LEU A 502 26.44 -9.35 -33.56
C LEU A 502 26.42 -8.96 -35.04
N ASP A 503 27.50 -8.38 -35.54
CA ASP A 503 27.59 -7.86 -36.91
C ASP A 503 27.14 -8.88 -37.97
N GLU A 504 27.57 -10.15 -37.85
CA GLU A 504 27.16 -11.23 -38.76
C GLU A 504 25.64 -11.45 -38.78
N THR A 505 25.00 -11.41 -37.62
CA THR A 505 23.54 -11.54 -37.49
C THR A 505 22.83 -10.31 -38.05
N ALA A 506 23.35 -9.11 -37.78
CA ALA A 506 22.79 -7.87 -38.28
C ALA A 506 22.85 -7.78 -39.82
N PHE A 507 23.97 -8.17 -40.44
CA PHE A 507 24.12 -8.23 -41.89
C PHE A 507 23.23 -9.29 -42.52
N ALA A 508 23.11 -10.48 -41.92
CA ALA A 508 22.21 -11.52 -42.43
C ALA A 508 20.74 -11.05 -42.45
N LEU A 509 20.28 -10.41 -41.38
CA LEU A 509 18.93 -9.86 -41.29
C LEU A 509 18.71 -8.69 -42.27
N ALA A 510 19.71 -7.82 -42.43
CA ALA A 510 19.67 -6.72 -43.39
C ALA A 510 19.55 -7.22 -44.84
N ASP A 511 20.30 -8.26 -45.21
CA ASP A 511 20.25 -8.85 -46.55
C ASP A 511 18.86 -9.44 -46.84
N GLN A 512 18.20 -10.05 -45.85
CA GLN A 512 16.82 -10.56 -46.00
C GLN A 512 15.76 -9.45 -46.14
N LEU A 513 16.00 -8.27 -45.55
CA LEU A 513 15.11 -7.11 -45.72
C LEU A 513 15.29 -6.41 -47.08
N LEU A 514 16.50 -6.47 -47.64
CA LEU A 514 16.83 -5.91 -48.96
C LEU A 514 16.45 -6.83 -50.13
N ASP A 515 16.28 -8.12 -49.87
CA ASP A 515 15.84 -9.07 -50.88
C ASP A 515 14.47 -8.68 -51.47
N GLY A 516 14.44 -8.45 -52.79
CA GLY A 516 13.25 -7.95 -53.51
C GLY A 516 12.87 -6.48 -53.23
N ALA A 517 13.71 -5.71 -52.53
CA ALA A 517 13.46 -4.29 -52.28
C ALA A 517 13.80 -3.43 -53.53
N SER A 518 13.00 -2.39 -53.75
CA SER A 518 13.20 -1.39 -54.81
C SER A 518 13.06 0.02 -54.22
N SER A 519 13.27 1.05 -55.04
CA SER A 519 13.06 2.44 -54.64
C SER A 519 11.63 2.79 -54.23
N SER A 520 10.65 1.95 -54.58
CA SER A 520 9.25 2.09 -54.13
C SER A 520 8.97 1.44 -52.77
N SER A 521 9.89 0.61 -52.26
CA SER A 521 9.72 -0.16 -51.02
C SER A 521 10.07 0.68 -49.79
N THR A 522 9.30 0.52 -48.71
CA THR A 522 9.61 1.12 -47.41
C THR A 522 9.94 0.04 -46.38
N ILE A 523 11.13 0.13 -45.77
CA ILE A 523 11.64 -0.81 -44.75
C ILE A 523 11.61 -0.13 -43.38
N GLY A 524 10.91 -0.74 -42.42
CA GLY A 524 10.90 -0.28 -41.03
C GLY A 524 11.79 -1.13 -40.14
N VAL A 525 12.57 -0.47 -39.29
CA VAL A 525 13.44 -1.11 -38.30
C VAL A 525 12.97 -0.66 -36.92
N VAL A 526 12.45 -1.57 -36.11
CA VAL A 526 11.90 -1.24 -34.78
C VAL A 526 12.79 -1.80 -33.70
N SER A 527 13.40 -0.91 -32.93
CA SER A 527 14.23 -1.24 -31.75
C SER A 527 15.44 -2.12 -32.08
N THR A 528 16.00 -1.98 -33.29
CA THR A 528 17.13 -2.78 -33.76
C THR A 528 18.14 -1.92 -34.52
N PRO A 529 18.92 -1.08 -33.82
CA PRO A 529 19.78 -0.10 -34.48
C PRO A 529 20.95 -0.76 -35.22
N SER A 530 21.42 -1.93 -34.78
CA SER A 530 22.49 -2.69 -35.44
C SER A 530 22.10 -3.10 -36.87
N VAL A 531 20.86 -3.57 -37.08
CA VAL A 531 20.35 -3.92 -38.43
C VAL A 531 20.17 -2.66 -39.28
N PHE A 532 19.79 -1.53 -38.69
CA PHE A 532 19.72 -0.25 -39.43
C PHE A 532 21.08 0.20 -39.94
N ILE A 533 22.13 0.09 -39.11
CA ILE A 533 23.51 0.40 -39.54
C ILE A 533 23.96 -0.58 -40.63
N ALA A 534 23.69 -1.87 -40.48
CA ALA A 534 24.00 -2.87 -41.50
C ALA A 534 23.30 -2.57 -42.85
N LEU A 535 22.02 -2.18 -42.82
CA LEU A 535 21.27 -1.74 -43.99
C LEU A 535 21.91 -0.52 -44.66
N LYS A 536 22.25 0.52 -43.88
CA LYS A 536 22.95 1.70 -44.40
C LYS A 536 24.28 1.34 -45.06
N ASN A 537 25.07 0.48 -44.42
CA ASN A 537 26.36 0.03 -44.96
C ASN A 537 26.21 -0.78 -46.26
N ARG A 538 25.18 -1.61 -46.39
CA ARG A 538 24.87 -2.31 -47.66
C ARG A 538 24.42 -1.34 -48.76
N LEU A 539 23.55 -0.39 -48.42
CA LEU A 539 23.00 0.57 -49.38
C LEU A 539 24.03 1.58 -49.89
N ARG A 540 25.16 1.77 -49.21
CA ARG A 540 26.29 2.60 -49.71
C ARG A 540 26.72 2.17 -51.11
N PHE A 541 26.73 0.87 -51.38
CA PHE A 541 27.15 0.29 -52.65
C PHE A 541 26.04 0.27 -53.71
N TRP A 542 24.81 0.69 -53.38
CA TRP A 542 23.69 0.76 -54.32
C TRP A 542 23.56 2.15 -54.96
N PRO A 543 23.18 2.26 -56.25
CA PRO A 543 22.77 3.51 -56.86
C PRO A 543 21.65 4.18 -56.06
N ILE A 544 21.72 5.51 -55.87
CA ILE A 544 20.77 6.27 -55.05
C ILE A 544 19.32 6.08 -55.53
N GLU A 545 19.12 5.98 -56.85
CA GLU A 545 17.82 5.83 -57.50
C GLU A 545 17.11 4.50 -57.20
N ASP A 546 17.87 3.49 -56.78
CA ASP A 546 17.36 2.13 -56.50
C ASP A 546 17.17 1.87 -55.00
N ARG A 547 17.57 2.80 -54.12
CA ARG A 547 17.55 2.59 -52.67
C ARG A 547 16.12 2.62 -52.11
N PRO A 548 15.72 1.63 -51.29
CA PRO A 548 14.45 1.66 -50.58
C PRO A 548 14.43 2.76 -49.51
N LYS A 549 13.23 3.20 -49.12
CA LYS A 549 13.05 4.16 -48.03
C LYS A 549 13.21 3.46 -46.68
N LEU A 550 14.11 3.95 -45.83
CA LEU A 550 14.29 3.42 -44.48
C LEU A 550 13.54 4.27 -43.44
N VAL A 551 13.05 3.62 -42.39
CA VAL A 551 12.49 4.28 -41.19
C VAL A 551 12.98 3.53 -39.95
N LEU A 552 13.67 4.22 -39.05
CA LEU A 552 14.16 3.68 -37.77
C LEU A 552 13.25 4.15 -36.64
N PHE A 553 12.65 3.21 -35.92
CA PHE A 553 11.89 3.47 -34.70
C PHE A 553 12.75 3.12 -33.49
N GLU A 554 13.26 4.15 -32.80
CA GLU A 554 14.13 3.97 -31.65
C GLU A 554 13.81 4.90 -30.49
N HIS A 555 14.07 4.44 -29.28
CA HIS A 555 13.94 5.22 -28.06
C HIS A 555 15.19 6.05 -27.79
N ASP A 556 16.34 5.63 -28.28
CA ASP A 556 17.59 6.36 -28.05
C ASP A 556 17.71 7.58 -28.98
N HIS A 557 17.69 8.78 -28.37
CA HIS A 557 17.83 10.05 -29.08
C HIS A 557 19.19 10.23 -29.78
N ARG A 558 20.22 9.43 -29.47
CA ARG A 558 21.52 9.47 -30.19
C ARG A 558 21.35 9.18 -31.68
N PHE A 559 20.37 8.38 -32.07
CA PHE A 559 20.06 8.09 -33.47
C PHE A 559 19.34 9.23 -34.20
N SER A 560 19.00 10.34 -33.52
CA SER A 560 18.43 11.54 -34.16
C SER A 560 19.37 12.22 -35.16
N VAL A 561 20.64 11.80 -35.20
CA VAL A 561 21.60 12.18 -36.26
C VAL A 561 21.16 11.70 -37.65
N PHE A 562 20.34 10.66 -37.73
CA PHE A 562 19.82 10.14 -39.00
C PHE A 562 18.47 10.77 -39.35
N PRO A 563 18.26 11.24 -40.59
CA PRO A 563 16.97 11.78 -41.01
C PRO A 563 15.85 10.72 -41.05
N GLU A 564 16.20 9.43 -41.06
CA GLU A 564 15.25 8.32 -41.02
C GLU A 564 14.76 7.96 -39.60
N PHE A 565 15.24 8.66 -38.56
CA PHE A 565 14.89 8.42 -37.16
C PHE A 565 13.50 8.92 -36.80
N VAL A 566 12.73 8.06 -36.13
CA VAL A 566 11.45 8.35 -35.50
C VAL A 566 11.55 7.90 -34.04
N PHE A 567 11.40 8.85 -33.11
CA PHE A 567 11.41 8.53 -31.69
C PHE A 567 10.23 7.61 -31.33
N TYR A 568 10.52 6.48 -30.70
CA TYR A 568 9.54 5.48 -30.30
C TYR A 568 9.55 5.26 -28.78
N ASP A 569 8.51 5.76 -28.13
CA ASP A 569 8.30 5.61 -26.68
C ASP A 569 7.57 4.29 -26.37
N PHE A 570 8.26 3.38 -25.68
CA PHE A 570 7.70 2.09 -25.26
C PHE A 570 6.59 2.20 -24.21
N GLN A 571 6.56 3.29 -23.43
CA GLN A 571 5.49 3.54 -22.45
C GLN A 571 4.21 4.05 -23.13
N ARG A 572 4.36 4.70 -24.29
CA ARG A 572 3.25 5.26 -25.07
C ARG A 572 3.31 4.77 -26.52
N PRO A 573 3.23 3.44 -26.75
CA PRO A 573 3.39 2.86 -28.09
C PRO A 573 2.32 3.36 -29.08
N LEU A 574 1.21 3.91 -28.56
CA LEU A 574 0.11 4.44 -29.37
C LEU A 574 0.41 5.80 -30.04
N GLN A 575 1.48 6.50 -29.65
CA GLN A 575 1.82 7.85 -30.11
C GLN A 575 2.76 7.84 -31.32
N LEU A 576 2.34 7.24 -32.43
CA LEU A 576 3.10 7.20 -33.70
C LEU A 576 2.47 8.10 -34.78
N PRO A 577 3.27 8.64 -35.72
CA PRO A 577 2.75 9.45 -36.82
C PRO A 577 1.71 8.69 -37.67
N ALA A 578 0.53 9.28 -37.87
CA ALA A 578 -0.59 8.63 -38.56
C ALA A 578 -0.29 8.23 -40.02
N HIS A 579 0.64 8.92 -40.68
CA HIS A 579 1.03 8.66 -42.06
C HIS A 579 1.84 7.36 -42.25
N LEU A 580 2.37 6.77 -41.17
CA LEU A 580 3.13 5.51 -41.19
C LEU A 580 2.24 4.26 -41.00
N LYS A 581 0.92 4.45 -40.83
CA LYS A 581 -0.03 3.35 -40.69
C LYS A 581 -0.11 2.55 -41.98
N GLY A 582 0.26 1.27 -41.92
CA GLY A 582 0.21 0.36 -43.06
C GLY A 582 1.06 0.82 -44.25
N SER A 583 2.17 1.52 -43.99
CA SER A 583 3.06 2.05 -45.04
C SER A 583 4.27 1.15 -45.30
N LEU A 584 4.61 0.24 -44.40
CA LEU A 584 5.83 -0.57 -44.49
C LEU A 584 5.63 -1.83 -45.33
N ASP A 585 6.52 -2.05 -46.30
CA ASP A 585 6.61 -3.25 -47.14
C ASP A 585 7.37 -4.37 -46.44
N SER A 586 8.46 -4.00 -45.78
CA SER A 586 9.28 -4.90 -44.96
C SER A 586 9.44 -4.31 -43.56
N ILE A 587 9.39 -5.16 -42.53
CA ILE A 587 9.63 -4.73 -41.15
C ILE A 587 10.47 -5.76 -40.39
N ILE A 588 11.38 -5.26 -39.56
CA ILE A 588 12.02 -6.04 -38.49
C ILE A 588 11.65 -5.46 -37.13
N ILE A 589 11.33 -6.35 -36.18
CA ILE A 589 10.80 -6.02 -34.86
C ILE A 589 11.61 -6.77 -33.79
N ASP A 590 12.32 -6.04 -32.93
CA ASP A 590 13.00 -6.58 -31.75
C ASP A 590 12.82 -5.68 -30.52
N PRO A 591 11.60 -5.62 -29.93
CA PRO A 591 11.33 -4.69 -28.86
C PRO A 591 11.98 -5.17 -27.54
N PRO A 592 12.54 -4.25 -26.74
CA PRO A 592 13.15 -4.56 -25.45
C PRO A 592 12.15 -5.06 -24.40
N PHE A 593 10.85 -4.83 -24.61
CA PHE A 593 9.78 -5.22 -23.70
C PHE A 593 8.75 -6.15 -24.33
N PHE A 594 8.39 -7.15 -23.54
CA PHE A 594 7.48 -8.24 -23.87
C PHE A 594 6.00 -7.90 -23.62
N SER A 595 5.56 -6.70 -24.03
CA SER A 595 4.16 -6.28 -23.87
C SER A 595 3.31 -6.56 -25.13
N ASN A 596 2.08 -7.02 -24.91
CA ASN A 596 1.11 -7.26 -25.98
C ASN A 596 0.80 -5.97 -26.78
N ASP A 597 0.86 -4.81 -26.12
CA ASP A 597 0.55 -3.51 -26.72
C ASP A 597 1.62 -3.07 -27.72
N CYS A 598 2.91 -3.30 -27.42
CA CYS A 598 4.01 -2.98 -28.34
C CYS A 598 3.92 -3.81 -29.63
N GLN A 599 3.70 -5.11 -29.49
CA GLN A 599 3.57 -6.02 -30.64
C GLN A 599 2.31 -5.73 -31.48
N THR A 600 1.17 -5.43 -30.83
CA THR A 600 -0.07 -5.06 -31.55
C THR A 600 0.13 -3.82 -32.42
N LYS A 601 0.98 -2.87 -31.99
CA LYS A 601 1.24 -1.65 -32.75
C LYS A 601 2.27 -1.84 -33.86
N CYS A 602 3.29 -2.67 -33.66
CA CYS A 602 4.22 -2.99 -34.75
C CYS A 602 3.47 -3.62 -35.93
N ARG A 603 2.51 -4.52 -35.66
CA ARG A 603 1.59 -5.06 -36.67
C ARG A 603 0.77 -3.99 -37.41
N TRP A 604 0.42 -2.89 -36.75
CA TRP A 604 -0.35 -1.77 -37.33
C TRP A 604 0.44 -0.93 -38.34
N LEU A 605 1.78 -0.99 -38.31
CA LEU A 605 2.65 -0.31 -39.28
C LEU A 605 2.78 -1.06 -40.61
N VAL A 606 2.49 -2.36 -40.61
CA VAL A 606 2.69 -3.28 -41.73
C VAL A 606 1.57 -3.16 -42.78
N LYS A 607 1.93 -3.19 -44.07
CA LYS A 607 0.95 -3.23 -45.16
C LYS A 607 0.04 -4.48 -45.07
N PRO A 608 -1.26 -4.35 -45.39
CA PRO A 608 -2.22 -5.46 -45.27
C PRO A 608 -2.08 -6.55 -46.35
N LYS A 609 -1.38 -6.28 -47.46
CA LYS A 609 -1.16 -7.26 -48.55
C LYS A 609 0.33 -7.56 -48.70
N SER A 610 0.68 -8.83 -48.51
CA SER A 610 2.01 -9.40 -48.77
C SER A 610 3.23 -8.68 -48.14
N PRO A 611 3.21 -8.33 -46.84
CA PRO A 611 4.39 -7.74 -46.21
C PRO A 611 5.49 -8.79 -45.97
N ARG A 612 6.77 -8.37 -45.91
CA ARG A 612 7.84 -9.18 -45.32
C ARG A 612 8.00 -8.79 -43.85
N VAL A 613 7.85 -9.76 -42.95
CA VAL A 613 7.88 -9.51 -41.50
C VAL A 613 8.92 -10.42 -40.87
N ILE A 614 9.85 -9.83 -40.14
CA ILE A 614 10.84 -10.52 -39.31
C ILE A 614 10.65 -10.06 -37.86
N ILE A 615 10.56 -10.99 -36.93
CA ILE A 615 10.43 -10.72 -35.49
C ILE A 615 11.52 -11.51 -34.77
N CYS A 616 12.41 -10.80 -34.09
CA CYS A 616 13.38 -11.41 -33.20
C CYS A 616 12.88 -11.19 -31.77
N THR A 617 12.70 -12.26 -31.00
CA THR A 617 12.23 -12.14 -29.62
C THR A 617 12.55 -13.39 -28.80
N GLY A 618 12.51 -13.29 -27.48
CA GLY A 618 12.78 -14.42 -26.59
C GLY A 618 11.73 -15.54 -26.69
N GLU A 619 12.14 -16.78 -26.39
CA GLU A 619 11.29 -17.99 -26.46
C GLU A 619 9.92 -17.84 -25.78
N ARG A 620 9.88 -17.19 -24.62
CA ARG A 620 8.66 -17.03 -23.82
C ARG A 620 7.53 -16.30 -24.55
N MET A 621 7.86 -15.58 -25.63
CA MET A 621 6.90 -14.79 -26.43
C MET A 621 6.25 -15.54 -27.58
N ALA A 622 6.60 -16.81 -27.81
CA ALA A 622 6.02 -17.62 -28.88
C ALA A 622 4.49 -17.54 -28.93
N THR A 623 3.82 -17.59 -27.77
CA THR A 623 2.36 -17.52 -27.65
C THR A 623 1.76 -16.17 -28.10
N ILE A 624 2.46 -15.06 -27.84
CA ILE A 624 2.01 -13.71 -28.25
C ILE A 624 2.25 -13.52 -29.74
N VAL A 625 3.42 -13.96 -30.23
CA VAL A 625 3.77 -13.90 -31.65
C VAL A 625 2.77 -14.70 -32.48
N ASP A 626 2.44 -15.92 -32.07
CA ASP A 626 1.45 -16.75 -32.76
C ASP A 626 0.07 -16.08 -32.74
N LYS A 627 -0.40 -15.64 -31.56
CA LYS A 627 -1.70 -14.97 -31.44
C LYS A 627 -1.83 -13.72 -32.34
N LEU A 628 -0.77 -12.92 -32.47
CA LEU A 628 -0.81 -11.64 -33.18
C LEU A 628 -0.44 -11.76 -34.65
N TYR A 629 0.50 -12.63 -35.03
CA TYR A 629 1.09 -12.64 -36.37
C TYR A 629 0.79 -13.89 -37.18
N ARG A 630 0.13 -14.91 -36.61
CA ARG A 630 -0.25 -16.13 -37.36
C ARG A 630 -1.10 -15.83 -38.59
N SER A 631 -1.99 -14.84 -38.51
CA SER A 631 -2.79 -14.39 -39.67
C SER A 631 -1.97 -13.77 -40.82
N LEU A 632 -0.72 -13.40 -40.58
CA LEU A 632 0.23 -12.91 -41.59
C LEU A 632 1.17 -14.02 -42.08
N GLY A 633 0.98 -15.25 -41.59
CA GLY A 633 1.81 -16.41 -41.94
C GLY A 633 3.20 -16.41 -41.28
N VAL A 634 3.38 -15.74 -40.14
CA VAL A 634 4.66 -15.72 -39.41
C VAL A 634 4.84 -17.01 -38.61
N TYR A 635 5.97 -17.70 -38.81
CA TYR A 635 6.36 -18.93 -38.12
C TYR A 635 7.79 -18.84 -37.56
N ALA A 636 8.11 -19.67 -36.57
CA ALA A 636 9.46 -19.79 -36.05
C ALA A 636 10.41 -20.37 -37.12
N THR A 637 11.58 -19.78 -37.27
CA THR A 637 12.59 -20.16 -38.28
C THR A 637 13.74 -20.95 -37.66
N THR A 638 14.52 -21.64 -38.48
CA THR A 638 15.75 -22.33 -38.05
C THR A 638 16.87 -21.35 -37.65
N PHE A 639 16.76 -20.07 -37.97
CA PHE A 639 17.75 -19.05 -37.66
C PHE A 639 17.74 -18.64 -36.19
N GLU A 640 18.92 -18.71 -35.55
CA GLU A 640 19.13 -18.31 -34.17
C GLU A 640 19.98 -17.04 -34.14
N PRO A 641 19.40 -15.88 -33.77
CA PRO A 641 20.13 -14.63 -33.80
C PRO A 641 21.07 -14.51 -32.60
N ALA A 642 22.32 -14.13 -32.86
CA ALA A 642 23.33 -13.95 -31.82
C ALA A 642 23.42 -12.49 -31.37
N HIS A 643 23.52 -12.27 -30.06
CA HIS A 643 23.55 -10.95 -29.42
C HIS A 643 24.82 -10.77 -28.59
N ALA A 644 25.29 -9.52 -28.46
CA ALA A 644 26.34 -9.19 -27.52
C ALA A 644 25.79 -9.13 -26.08
N GLY A 645 26.21 -10.05 -25.20
CA GLY A 645 25.96 -9.94 -23.75
C GLY A 645 24.65 -10.53 -23.20
N LEU A 646 23.79 -11.16 -24.01
CA LEU A 646 22.58 -11.87 -23.54
C LEU A 646 22.79 -13.38 -23.43
N SER A 647 22.40 -13.97 -22.30
CA SER A 647 22.46 -15.42 -22.05
C SER A 647 21.14 -16.17 -22.33
N ASN A 648 20.08 -15.46 -22.74
CA ASN A 648 18.76 -16.04 -22.98
C ASN A 648 18.59 -16.58 -24.40
N HIS A 649 17.81 -17.66 -24.57
CA HIS A 649 17.46 -18.21 -25.87
C HIS A 649 16.50 -17.27 -26.64
N TYR A 650 16.96 -16.78 -27.80
CA TYR A 650 16.20 -15.95 -28.74
C TYR A 650 15.81 -16.77 -29.98
N TYR A 651 14.63 -16.47 -30.52
CA TYR A 651 14.16 -17.04 -31.78
C TYR A 651 13.85 -15.95 -32.80
N CYS A 652 14.11 -16.26 -34.07
CA CYS A 652 13.67 -15.48 -35.21
C CYS A 652 12.38 -16.07 -35.78
N TYR A 653 11.36 -15.24 -35.99
CA TYR A 653 10.10 -15.59 -36.61
C TYR A 653 9.93 -14.80 -37.91
N ALA A 654 9.54 -15.46 -39.00
CA ALA A 654 9.34 -14.82 -40.29
C ALA A 654 8.16 -15.41 -41.06
N ASN A 655 7.60 -14.64 -42.00
CA ASN A 655 6.52 -15.12 -42.88
C ASN A 655 6.98 -15.57 -44.28
N PHE A 656 8.29 -15.78 -44.44
CA PHE A 656 8.90 -16.30 -45.65
C PHE A 656 10.10 -17.18 -45.30
N GLU A 657 10.41 -18.11 -46.19
CA GLU A 657 11.65 -18.91 -46.16
C GLU A 657 12.72 -18.23 -47.03
N SER A 658 13.99 -18.48 -46.73
CA SER A 658 15.11 -17.86 -47.41
C SER A 658 16.29 -18.81 -47.53
N SER A 659 17.35 -18.44 -48.25
CA SER A 659 18.60 -19.19 -48.23
C SER A 659 19.26 -19.26 -46.85
N THR A 660 18.85 -18.39 -45.92
CA THR A 660 19.39 -18.31 -44.56
C THR A 660 18.58 -19.13 -43.56
N TRP A 661 17.30 -19.42 -43.85
CA TRP A 661 16.43 -20.14 -42.92
C TRP A 661 15.23 -20.83 -43.58
N ASP A 662 14.79 -21.91 -42.93
CA ASP A 662 13.55 -22.64 -43.20
C ASP A 662 12.62 -22.53 -41.99
N TRP A 663 11.32 -22.85 -42.13
CA TRP A 663 10.42 -22.93 -40.99
C TRP A 663 10.71 -24.19 -40.13
N ARG A 664 10.69 -24.04 -38.80
CA ARG A 664 10.87 -25.18 -37.89
C ARG A 664 9.67 -26.13 -37.96
N SER A 665 9.92 -27.43 -38.06
CA SER A 665 8.91 -28.50 -38.06
C SER A 665 8.22 -28.72 -36.71
N ASP A 666 8.79 -28.19 -35.62
CA ASP A 666 8.49 -28.67 -34.26
C ASP A 666 7.43 -27.81 -33.51
N VAL A 667 6.73 -26.92 -34.21
CA VAL A 667 5.71 -26.01 -33.63
C VAL A 667 4.36 -26.14 -34.33
N SER A 668 4.04 -27.35 -34.79
CA SER A 668 2.69 -27.73 -35.23
C SER A 668 2.03 -28.63 -34.19
N ASP A 669 1.35 -28.02 -33.22
CA ASP A 669 0.00 -28.37 -32.75
C ASP A 669 -0.50 -27.37 -31.70
#